data_AF-A0A6L2JQJ4-F1
#
_entry.id   AF-A0A6L2JQJ4-F1
#
_cell.length_a   1.000
_cell.length_b   1.000
_cell.length_c   1.000
_cell.angle_alpha   90.00
_cell.angle_beta   90.00
_cell.angle_gamma   90.00
#
_symmetry.space_group_name_H-M   'P 1'
#
loop_
_entity.id
_entity.type
_entity.pdbx_description
1 polymer ?
#
loop_
_entity_poly.entity_id
_entity_poly.type
_entity_poly.pdbx_seq_one_letter_code
_entity_poly.pdbx_strand_id
1 'polypeptide(L)'
;MVTVEGIKWHYNGRKRTNIGRFPNQLYFTVKAATTNAHIVRRSANYPPSVWSHDYLESLTNKYVGVKHETTLLGLKEMVRRMISEDTVVENPLATLELIDDLQRLGLSYHFEDEISTVLKMIYICYYEAREKWNRLDLNLKAVGFRLLRQYSYHIPQEIFDDIKDETGNFKACVREDVVGMLNLYEASFLGVEDEKLLDGVREFTTKCLREKLEKNDTVDQSISMLISHALELPLLWRVQRFEAMWFMEAYKRRTDMKPFLLELAELDFNIVQGIHQEDLKRSSRHVLVWWDGLCWNRKLSFARDRLVESFMWAAGANFEPQHGVPRIHVTKLISLVNVIDDVYDVYGTLDELEQFTEVVRRWDVNKVEGLPDYMKICFLGFHNTINEMAYNTLINQKSLVIPYVKKVACVREDVVGMLNLYEASFLGVEDEKLLDGVREFTTKCLREKLEKNDTVDQSISMLISHALELPLLWRVQRFEAMWFMEAYKRRTDMKPFLLELAELDFNIVQGIHQEDLKRSSRHVLVWWDGLCWNRKLSFARDRLVESFMWAAGANFEPQHGVPRIHVTKLISLVNVIDDVYDVYGTLDELEQFTEVVRRWDVNKVEGLPDYMKICFLGFHNTINEMAYNTLINQKSLVIPYNVIHWSAMILRLADDLGTSSAELERGDIPKSIQCYMHETGATEEKARAYIKSLIMEAWKKINKERMFVKSPSLQIFLECASNIGRMGQFTYERGDIFGAPDDLYKSHASSLLFDPKS
;
A
#
# COMPACT_ATOMS: atom_id res chain seq x y z
N MET A 1 -8.46 36.23 -45.62
CA MET A 1 -8.15 34.99 -46.36
C MET A 1 -6.66 34.83 -46.35
N VAL A 2 -6.15 33.78 -45.71
CA VAL A 2 -5.06 32.89 -46.18
C VAL A 2 -5.06 31.70 -45.20
N THR A 3 -5.07 30.53 -45.81
CA THR A 3 -5.25 29.16 -45.32
C THR A 3 -4.13 28.65 -44.41
N VAL A 4 -4.49 27.78 -43.47
CA VAL A 4 -3.58 26.87 -42.77
C VAL A 4 -3.41 25.61 -43.64
N GLU A 5 -2.19 25.32 -44.10
CA GLU A 5 -1.81 24.03 -44.68
C GLU A 5 -0.55 23.48 -44.00
N GLY A 6 -0.69 22.27 -43.45
CA GLY A 6 0.27 21.18 -43.66
C GLY A 6 1.50 21.09 -42.77
N ILE A 7 1.42 20.34 -41.67
CA ILE A 7 2.56 19.54 -41.19
C ILE A 7 2.39 18.12 -41.77
N LYS A 8 3.19 17.80 -42.79
CA LYS A 8 3.34 16.44 -43.33
C LYS A 8 4.35 15.68 -42.47
N TRP A 9 3.94 14.54 -41.91
CA TRP A 9 4.84 13.54 -41.35
C TRP A 9 5.40 12.68 -42.48
N HIS A 10 6.72 12.71 -42.70
CA HIS A 10 7.38 11.77 -43.59
C HIS A 10 7.94 10.59 -42.78
N TYR A 11 7.27 9.45 -42.92
CA TYR A 11 7.73 8.12 -42.56
C TYR A 11 8.78 7.66 -43.57
N ASN A 12 9.96 7.23 -43.09
CA ASN A 12 10.92 6.50 -43.90
C ASN A 12 11.35 5.24 -43.15
N GLY A 13 10.64 4.15 -43.40
CA GLY A 13 11.03 2.82 -42.95
C GLY A 13 12.17 2.27 -43.82
N ARG A 14 13.25 1.82 -43.19
CA ARG A 14 14.08 0.73 -43.72
C ARG A 14 14.60 -0.18 -42.61
N LYS A 15 14.44 -1.48 -42.86
CA LYS A 15 14.96 -2.63 -42.10
C LYS A 15 16.49 -2.72 -42.15
N ARG A 16 17.07 -3.23 -41.05
CA ARG A 16 18.34 -3.99 -40.84
C ARG A 16 19.47 -3.88 -41.89
N THR A 17 20.70 -3.55 -41.43
CA THR A 17 21.87 -4.48 -41.31
C THR A 17 23.19 -3.74 -40.93
N ASN A 18 23.92 -4.32 -39.97
CA ASN A 18 25.39 -4.41 -39.76
C ASN A 18 26.37 -3.20 -39.79
N ILE A 19 27.11 -3.11 -38.67
CA ILE A 19 28.58 -2.94 -38.49
C ILE A 19 29.27 -1.64 -38.98
N GLY A 20 29.90 -0.92 -38.03
CA GLY A 20 31.25 -0.35 -38.21
C GLY A 20 31.45 1.17 -38.08
N ARG A 21 32.14 1.58 -36.99
CA ARG A 21 33.06 2.72 -36.78
C ARG A 21 32.65 4.19 -37.13
N PHE A 22 32.70 5.03 -36.08
CA PHE A 22 32.83 6.51 -35.97
C PHE A 22 33.58 7.23 -37.12
N PRO A 23 33.31 8.53 -37.47
CA PRO A 23 33.37 9.69 -36.54
C PRO A 23 32.48 10.94 -36.85
N ASN A 24 32.42 11.86 -35.86
CA ASN A 24 32.39 13.33 -35.95
C ASN A 24 31.38 13.99 -34.98
N GLN A 25 31.94 14.66 -33.97
CA GLN A 25 31.29 15.59 -33.05
C GLN A 25 30.70 16.77 -33.84
N LEU A 26 29.40 17.01 -33.67
CA LEU A 26 28.77 18.29 -33.97
C LEU A 26 28.72 19.11 -32.68
N TYR A 27 29.65 20.06 -32.56
CA TYR A 27 29.59 21.10 -31.52
C TYR A 27 28.55 22.14 -31.93
N PHE A 28 27.44 22.25 -31.19
CA PHE A 28 26.57 23.43 -31.27
C PHE A 28 27.09 24.48 -30.29
N THR A 29 27.67 25.55 -30.82
CA THR A 29 27.95 26.77 -30.05
C THR A 29 26.66 27.59 -29.97
N VAL A 30 25.95 27.50 -28.85
CA VAL A 30 24.87 28.45 -28.56
C VAL A 30 25.53 29.74 -28.08
N LYS A 31 25.59 30.75 -28.96
CA LYS A 31 25.82 32.13 -28.53
C LYS A 31 24.59 32.55 -27.72
N ALA A 32 24.77 32.74 -26.42
CA ALA A 32 23.79 33.40 -25.57
C ALA A 32 23.59 34.84 -26.09
N ALA A 33 22.52 35.05 -26.85
CA ALA A 33 21.94 36.36 -27.05
C ALA A 33 20.90 36.54 -25.93
N THR A 34 21.23 37.35 -24.93
CA THR A 34 20.26 37.87 -23.96
C THR A 34 19.31 38.83 -24.68
N THR A 35 18.32 38.26 -25.37
CA THR A 35 17.08 38.98 -25.65
C THR A 35 16.20 38.81 -24.43
N ASN A 36 15.80 39.91 -23.79
CA ASN A 36 14.71 39.97 -22.81
C ASN A 36 13.41 39.48 -23.49
N ALA A 37 13.27 38.17 -23.64
CA ALA A 37 12.01 37.55 -24.02
C ALA A 37 11.09 37.70 -22.81
N HIS A 38 9.95 38.36 -22.98
CA HIS A 38 8.88 38.32 -21.99
C HIS A 38 8.53 36.85 -21.72
N ILE A 39 8.86 36.36 -20.52
CA ILE A 39 8.48 35.00 -20.11
C ILE A 39 6.95 34.98 -19.98
N VAL A 40 6.27 34.32 -20.92
CA VAL A 40 4.82 34.13 -20.89
C VAL A 40 4.52 32.98 -19.93
N ARG A 41 3.89 33.29 -18.80
CA ARG A 41 3.48 32.29 -17.78
C ARG A 41 2.06 31.83 -18.04
N ARG A 42 1.82 30.52 -17.90
CA ARG A 42 0.45 29.98 -17.87
C ARG A 42 -0.18 30.25 -16.51
N SER A 43 -1.50 30.29 -16.49
CA SER A 43 -2.31 30.44 -15.27
C SER A 43 -3.50 29.50 -15.40
N ALA A 44 -3.80 28.76 -14.34
CA ALA A 44 -5.00 27.95 -14.25
C ALA A 44 -6.24 28.74 -13.80
N ASN A 45 -6.08 30.03 -13.46
CA ASN A 45 -7.16 30.93 -13.03
C ASN A 45 -7.98 30.38 -11.85
N TYR A 46 -7.29 29.80 -10.85
CA TYR A 46 -7.94 29.24 -9.68
C TYR A 46 -8.77 30.28 -8.92
N PRO A 47 -9.98 29.91 -8.43
CA PRO A 47 -10.76 30.80 -7.58
C PRO A 47 -10.10 30.93 -6.19
N PRO A 48 -10.28 32.07 -5.49
CA PRO A 48 -9.78 32.26 -4.14
C PRO A 48 -10.41 31.28 -3.15
N SER A 49 -9.79 31.12 -1.98
CA SER A 49 -10.37 30.33 -0.88
C SER A 49 -11.77 30.84 -0.51
N VAL A 50 -12.69 29.90 -0.25
CA VAL A 50 -14.07 30.19 0.17
C VAL A 50 -14.12 30.68 1.62
N TRP A 51 -13.17 30.25 2.45
CA TRP A 51 -13.16 30.51 3.88
C TRP A 51 -12.16 31.63 4.20
N SER A 52 -12.66 32.71 4.79
CA SER A 52 -11.80 33.81 5.23
C SER A 52 -11.01 33.43 6.48
N HIS A 53 -9.80 33.95 6.59
CA HIS A 53 -8.94 33.73 7.75
C HIS A 53 -9.64 34.15 9.06
N ASP A 54 -10.25 35.34 9.06
CA ASP A 54 -10.97 35.89 10.21
C ASP A 54 -12.12 34.96 10.66
N TYR A 55 -12.83 34.34 9.71
CA TYR A 55 -13.89 33.39 10.03
C TYR A 55 -13.32 32.15 10.74
N LEU A 56 -12.22 31.58 10.22
CA LEU A 56 -11.59 30.39 10.81
C LEU A 56 -11.02 30.67 12.22
N GLU A 57 -10.43 31.85 12.43
CA GLU A 57 -9.98 32.29 13.76
C GLU A 57 -11.16 32.45 14.73
N SER A 58 -12.30 32.93 14.26
CA SER A 58 -13.49 33.20 15.09
C SER A 58 -14.25 31.97 15.59
N LEU A 59 -14.06 30.78 14.99
CA LEU A 59 -14.81 29.57 15.41
C LEU A 59 -14.61 29.30 16.93
N THR A 60 -15.50 28.58 17.59
CA THR A 60 -15.34 28.27 19.01
C THR A 60 -15.88 26.88 19.29
N ASN A 61 -15.08 26.05 19.96
CA ASN A 61 -15.55 24.72 20.34
C ASN A 61 -16.51 24.83 21.53
N LYS A 62 -17.81 24.71 21.24
CA LYS A 62 -18.89 24.77 22.23
C LYS A 62 -19.17 23.43 22.92
N TYR A 63 -18.55 22.35 22.45
CA TYR A 63 -18.79 20.97 22.91
C TYR A 63 -17.71 20.50 23.89
N VAL A 64 -16.92 21.43 24.45
CA VAL A 64 -15.96 21.17 25.52
C VAL A 64 -16.64 21.33 26.88
N GLY A 65 -16.43 20.37 27.78
CA GLY A 65 -16.78 20.49 29.19
C GLY A 65 -17.50 19.28 29.77
N VAL A 66 -17.48 19.23 31.11
CA VAL A 66 -17.95 18.09 31.94
C VAL A 66 -19.37 17.64 31.59
N LYS A 67 -20.26 18.57 31.19
CA LYS A 67 -21.65 18.25 30.83
C LYS A 67 -21.72 17.28 29.64
N HIS A 68 -21.05 17.62 28.54
CA HIS A 68 -21.07 16.80 27.32
C HIS A 68 -20.37 15.47 27.53
N GLU A 69 -19.24 15.46 28.26
CA GLU A 69 -18.51 14.25 28.63
C GLU A 69 -19.36 13.30 29.48
N THR A 70 -20.09 13.83 30.47
CA THR A 70 -20.96 13.02 31.34
C THR A 70 -22.12 12.39 30.55
N THR A 71 -22.78 13.17 29.69
CA THR A 71 -23.85 12.66 28.81
C THR A 71 -23.31 11.60 27.85
N LEU A 72 -22.16 11.85 27.22
CA LEU A 72 -21.50 10.93 26.31
C LEU A 72 -21.17 9.59 27.00
N LEU A 73 -20.62 9.63 28.21
CA LEU A 73 -20.30 8.43 28.99
C LEU A 73 -21.57 7.63 29.33
N GLY A 74 -22.64 8.30 29.74
CA GLY A 74 -23.92 7.65 30.03
C GLY A 74 -24.51 6.93 28.80
N LEU A 75 -24.50 7.58 27.65
CA LEU A 75 -24.98 7.01 26.38
C LEU A 75 -24.11 5.85 25.91
N LYS A 76 -22.79 5.96 26.01
CA LYS A 76 -21.86 4.85 25.71
C LYS A 76 -22.16 3.62 26.56
N GLU A 77 -22.46 3.81 27.85
CA GLU A 77 -22.79 2.71 28.74
C GLU A 77 -24.13 2.04 28.42
N MET A 78 -25.07 2.77 27.81
CA MET A 78 -26.28 2.15 27.26
C MET A 78 -25.96 1.24 26.07
N VAL A 79 -25.08 1.69 25.16
CA VAL A 79 -24.64 0.89 24.01
C VAL A 79 -23.87 -0.35 24.46
N ARG A 80 -22.93 -0.23 25.41
CA ARG A 80 -22.16 -1.39 25.93
C ARG A 80 -23.06 -2.49 26.46
N ARG A 81 -24.12 -2.13 27.19
CA ARG A 81 -25.09 -3.11 27.70
C ARG A 81 -25.82 -3.87 26.58
N MET A 82 -26.00 -3.23 25.42
CA MET A 82 -26.58 -3.89 24.25
C MET A 82 -25.59 -4.78 23.50
N ILE A 83 -24.30 -4.47 23.56
CA ILE A 83 -23.20 -5.29 23.03
C ILE A 83 -22.71 -6.23 24.15
N SER A 84 -23.61 -7.02 24.73
CA SER A 84 -23.29 -7.99 25.78
C SER A 84 -23.34 -9.42 25.26
N GLU A 85 -22.40 -10.25 25.70
CA GLU A 85 -22.20 -11.64 25.24
C GLU A 85 -23.48 -12.49 25.27
N ASP A 86 -24.33 -12.30 26.30
CA ASP A 86 -25.58 -13.04 26.48
C ASP A 86 -26.62 -12.75 25.38
N THR A 87 -26.67 -11.52 24.86
CA THR A 87 -27.63 -11.10 23.82
C THR A 87 -27.25 -11.63 22.43
N VAL A 88 -25.96 -11.93 22.23
CA VAL A 88 -25.35 -12.27 20.93
C VAL A 88 -25.70 -13.68 20.47
N VAL A 89 -25.78 -14.64 21.41
CA VAL A 89 -26.06 -16.05 21.09
C VAL A 89 -27.51 -16.24 20.66
N GLU A 90 -28.43 -15.46 21.24
CA GLU A 90 -29.87 -15.57 20.96
C GLU A 90 -30.27 -14.98 19.60
N ASN A 91 -29.63 -13.90 19.16
CA ASN A 91 -29.96 -13.25 17.88
C ASN A 91 -28.73 -12.60 17.22
N PRO A 92 -27.93 -13.38 16.45
CA PRO A 92 -26.71 -12.86 15.82
C PRO A 92 -26.99 -11.79 14.76
N LEU A 93 -28.17 -11.81 14.12
CA LEU A 93 -28.54 -10.82 13.09
C LEU A 93 -28.71 -9.44 13.72
N ALA A 94 -29.51 -9.32 14.78
CA ALA A 94 -29.73 -8.04 15.47
C ALA A 94 -28.42 -7.44 16.03
N THR A 95 -27.49 -8.29 16.47
CA THR A 95 -26.15 -7.85 16.89
C THR A 95 -25.34 -7.31 15.71
N LEU A 96 -25.29 -8.02 14.58
CA LEU A 96 -24.55 -7.56 13.39
C LEU A 96 -25.16 -6.26 12.84
N GLU A 97 -26.48 -6.12 12.85
CA GLU A 97 -27.18 -4.89 12.47
C GLU A 97 -26.84 -3.72 13.41
N LEU A 98 -26.73 -3.96 14.72
CA LEU A 98 -26.28 -2.94 15.68
C LEU A 98 -24.83 -2.53 15.42
N ILE A 99 -23.93 -3.47 15.13
CA ILE A 99 -22.54 -3.18 14.80
C ILE A 99 -22.47 -2.38 13.49
N ASP A 100 -23.26 -2.73 12.49
CA ASP A 100 -23.36 -1.99 11.23
C ASP A 100 -23.86 -0.56 11.45
N ASP A 101 -24.93 -0.38 12.24
CA ASP A 101 -25.45 0.93 12.62
C ASP A 101 -24.37 1.76 13.33
N LEU A 102 -23.62 1.16 14.27
CA LEU A 102 -22.53 1.84 14.99
C LEU A 102 -21.39 2.27 14.04
N GLN A 103 -21.00 1.42 13.09
CA GLN A 103 -19.98 1.77 12.11
C GLN A 103 -20.43 2.92 11.21
N ARG A 104 -21.66 2.83 10.70
CA ARG A 104 -22.24 3.82 9.77
C ARG A 104 -22.59 5.13 10.44
N LEU A 105 -22.93 5.13 11.74
CA LEU A 105 -23.07 6.35 12.55
C LEU A 105 -21.72 6.95 12.99
N GLY A 106 -20.59 6.29 12.68
CA GLY A 106 -19.26 6.77 13.04
C GLY A 106 -18.92 6.59 14.52
N LEU A 107 -19.58 5.65 15.21
CA LEU A 107 -19.45 5.40 16.65
C LEU A 107 -18.60 4.17 17.00
N SER A 108 -18.31 3.30 16.03
CA SER A 108 -17.66 2.00 16.27
C SER A 108 -16.32 2.09 16.99
N TYR A 109 -15.55 3.16 16.79
CA TYR A 109 -14.24 3.36 17.43
C TYR A 109 -14.31 3.51 18.96
N HIS A 110 -15.48 3.77 19.53
CA HIS A 110 -15.67 3.78 20.99
C HIS A 110 -15.87 2.39 21.61
N PHE A 111 -16.10 1.38 20.77
CA PHE A 111 -16.55 0.05 21.18
C PHE A 111 -15.70 -1.07 20.51
N GLU A 112 -14.44 -0.79 20.17
CA GLU A 112 -13.61 -1.72 19.41
C GLU A 112 -13.44 -3.08 20.11
N ASP A 113 -13.22 -3.06 21.44
CA ASP A 113 -13.05 -4.26 22.26
C ASP A 113 -14.34 -5.07 22.34
N GLU A 114 -15.48 -4.41 22.58
CA GLU A 114 -16.80 -5.03 22.63
C GLU A 114 -17.17 -5.65 21.27
N ILE A 115 -16.99 -4.89 20.17
CA ILE A 115 -17.26 -5.36 18.81
C ILE A 115 -16.36 -6.54 18.45
N SER A 116 -15.06 -6.45 18.74
CA SER A 116 -14.08 -7.52 18.45
C SER A 116 -14.45 -8.82 19.17
N THR A 117 -14.82 -8.73 20.45
CA THR A 117 -15.23 -9.87 21.27
C THR A 117 -16.48 -10.54 20.70
N VAL A 118 -17.49 -9.76 20.37
CA VAL A 118 -18.77 -10.25 19.86
C VAL A 118 -18.64 -10.84 18.45
N LEU A 119 -17.88 -10.19 17.55
CA LEU A 119 -17.61 -10.74 16.22
C LEU A 119 -16.85 -12.07 16.29
N LYS A 120 -15.91 -12.21 17.23
CA LYS A 120 -15.22 -13.48 17.48
C LYS A 120 -16.18 -14.59 17.86
N MET A 121 -17.12 -14.30 18.77
CA MET A 121 -18.15 -15.27 19.17
C MET A 121 -19.04 -15.65 17.99
N ILE A 122 -19.55 -14.66 17.24
CA ILE A 122 -20.39 -14.90 16.05
C ILE A 122 -19.64 -15.75 15.03
N TYR A 123 -18.35 -15.44 14.78
CA TYR A 123 -17.52 -16.22 13.87
C TYR A 123 -17.45 -17.69 14.28
N ILE A 124 -17.07 -17.99 15.52
CA ILE A 124 -16.95 -19.37 16.04
C ILE A 124 -18.32 -20.09 16.00
N CYS A 125 -19.38 -19.40 16.42
CA CYS A 125 -20.72 -19.98 16.52
C CYS A 125 -21.35 -20.26 15.16
N TYR A 126 -21.15 -19.41 14.15
CA TYR A 126 -21.94 -19.42 12.90
C TYR A 126 -21.12 -19.53 11.60
N TYR A 127 -19.89 -19.00 11.54
CA TYR A 127 -19.14 -18.84 10.29
C TYR A 127 -17.90 -19.73 10.16
N GLU A 128 -17.32 -20.19 11.26
CA GLU A 128 -16.06 -20.96 11.25
C GLU A 128 -16.19 -22.30 10.51
N ALA A 129 -17.35 -22.95 10.61
CA ALA A 129 -17.57 -24.28 10.05
C ALA A 129 -18.58 -24.27 8.90
N ARG A 130 -18.17 -24.80 7.74
CA ARG A 130 -18.93 -24.72 6.47
C ARG A 130 -20.32 -25.34 6.55
N GLU A 131 -20.50 -26.38 7.36
CA GLU A 131 -21.79 -27.04 7.57
C GLU A 131 -22.85 -26.14 8.23
N LYS A 132 -22.42 -25.06 8.90
CA LYS A 132 -23.32 -24.10 9.55
C LYS A 132 -23.91 -23.10 8.57
N TRP A 133 -23.23 -22.84 7.45
CA TRP A 133 -23.63 -21.80 6.50
C TRP A 133 -25.02 -22.04 5.89
N ASN A 134 -25.40 -23.30 5.68
CA ASN A 134 -26.72 -23.66 5.14
C ASN A 134 -27.90 -23.31 6.05
N ARG A 135 -27.65 -22.93 7.31
CA ARG A 135 -28.67 -22.52 8.27
C ARG A 135 -28.87 -21.00 8.32
N LEU A 136 -28.00 -20.24 7.67
CA LEU A 136 -28.03 -18.79 7.63
C LEU A 136 -28.90 -18.34 6.45
N ASP A 137 -29.81 -17.40 6.69
CA ASP A 137 -30.49 -16.71 5.59
C ASP A 137 -29.54 -15.78 4.83
N LEU A 138 -30.00 -15.28 3.68
CA LEU A 138 -29.18 -14.46 2.79
C LEU A 138 -28.67 -13.18 3.48
N ASN A 139 -29.54 -12.50 4.22
CA ASN A 139 -29.21 -11.26 4.88
C ASN A 139 -28.14 -11.47 5.95
N LEU A 140 -28.32 -12.48 6.81
CA LEU A 140 -27.37 -12.85 7.84
C LEU A 140 -26.01 -13.23 7.22
N LYS A 141 -26.01 -14.07 6.18
CA LYS A 141 -24.77 -14.42 5.44
C LYS A 141 -24.04 -13.19 4.95
N ALA A 142 -24.75 -12.28 4.27
CA ALA A 142 -24.16 -11.13 3.64
C ALA A 142 -23.60 -10.11 4.65
N VAL A 143 -24.38 -9.72 5.66
CA VAL A 143 -23.94 -8.75 6.68
C VAL A 143 -22.80 -9.33 7.54
N GLY A 144 -22.90 -10.60 7.92
CA GLY A 144 -21.86 -11.26 8.71
C GLY A 144 -20.57 -11.45 7.91
N PHE A 145 -20.65 -11.89 6.65
CA PHE A 145 -19.49 -11.96 5.76
C PHE A 145 -18.79 -10.61 5.63
N ARG A 146 -19.57 -9.53 5.41
CA ARG A 146 -19.05 -8.18 5.26
C ARG A 146 -18.31 -7.72 6.51
N LEU A 147 -18.98 -7.73 7.66
CA LEU A 147 -18.40 -7.26 8.92
C LEU A 147 -17.21 -8.12 9.33
N LEU A 148 -17.31 -9.45 9.27
CA LEU A 148 -16.22 -10.33 9.68
C LEU A 148 -14.98 -10.17 8.78
N ARG A 149 -15.11 -10.04 7.46
CA ARG A 149 -13.96 -9.75 6.58
C ARG A 149 -13.36 -8.37 6.84
N GLN A 150 -14.16 -7.36 7.19
CA GLN A 150 -13.64 -6.05 7.57
C GLN A 150 -12.74 -6.13 8.81
N TYR A 151 -13.06 -7.02 9.77
CA TYR A 151 -12.25 -7.32 10.96
C TYR A 151 -11.25 -8.47 10.73
N SER A 152 -10.81 -8.67 9.48
CA SER A 152 -9.75 -9.63 9.10
C SER A 152 -10.06 -11.12 9.37
N TYR A 153 -11.33 -11.50 9.55
CA TYR A 153 -11.70 -12.92 9.56
C TYR A 153 -11.73 -13.47 8.14
N HIS A 154 -11.12 -14.64 7.95
CA HIS A 154 -11.13 -15.32 6.67
C HIS A 154 -12.42 -16.13 6.51
N ILE A 155 -13.36 -15.60 5.72
CA ILE A 155 -14.55 -16.33 5.28
C ILE A 155 -14.47 -16.46 3.77
N PRO A 156 -14.47 -17.66 3.19
CA PRO A 156 -14.25 -17.83 1.76
C PRO A 156 -15.57 -17.60 0.98
N GLN A 157 -15.49 -17.25 -0.31
CA GLN A 157 -16.65 -16.84 -1.12
C GLN A 157 -17.75 -17.93 -1.22
N GLU A 158 -17.39 -19.19 -1.03
CA GLU A 158 -18.23 -20.40 -1.12
C GLU A 158 -19.39 -20.41 -0.12
N ILE A 159 -19.40 -19.50 0.87
CA ILE A 159 -20.58 -19.25 1.71
C ILE A 159 -21.82 -18.88 0.89
N PHE A 160 -21.61 -18.36 -0.31
CA PHE A 160 -22.64 -17.96 -1.26
C PHE A 160 -22.87 -18.99 -2.37
N ASP A 161 -22.30 -20.20 -2.34
CA ASP A 161 -22.53 -21.19 -3.41
C ASP A 161 -24.02 -21.56 -3.56
N ASP A 162 -24.75 -21.60 -2.45
CA ASP A 162 -26.15 -21.98 -2.39
C ASP A 162 -27.13 -20.92 -2.92
N ILE A 163 -26.67 -19.72 -3.26
CA ILE A 163 -27.52 -18.72 -3.93
C ILE A 163 -27.64 -19.00 -5.43
N LYS A 164 -26.86 -19.96 -5.96
CA LYS A 164 -26.95 -20.46 -7.34
C LYS A 164 -27.79 -21.73 -7.42
N ASP A 165 -28.50 -21.89 -8.52
CA ASP A 165 -29.19 -23.13 -8.86
C ASP A 165 -28.24 -24.16 -9.48
N GLU A 166 -28.75 -25.36 -9.78
CA GLU A 166 -27.98 -26.47 -10.35
C GLU A 166 -27.40 -26.15 -11.74
N THR A 167 -27.92 -25.13 -12.43
CA THR A 167 -27.43 -24.64 -13.73
C THR A 167 -26.37 -23.55 -13.60
N GLY A 168 -26.08 -23.12 -12.36
CA GLY A 168 -25.12 -22.06 -12.04
C GLY A 168 -25.70 -20.65 -12.10
N ASN A 169 -27.02 -20.49 -12.32
CA ASN A 169 -27.70 -19.20 -12.35
C ASN A 169 -28.13 -18.75 -10.95
N PHE A 170 -28.18 -17.43 -10.71
CA PHE A 170 -28.64 -16.88 -9.43
C PHE A 170 -30.13 -17.17 -9.22
N LYS A 171 -30.50 -17.73 -8.06
CA LYS A 171 -31.88 -18.10 -7.71
C LYS A 171 -32.80 -16.88 -7.70
N ALA A 172 -34.05 -17.08 -8.12
CA ALA A 172 -35.05 -16.01 -8.15
C ALA A 172 -35.36 -15.43 -6.76
N CYS A 173 -35.33 -16.25 -5.70
CA CYS A 173 -35.58 -15.82 -4.32
C CYS A 173 -34.60 -14.75 -3.82
N VAL A 174 -33.39 -14.68 -4.40
CA VAL A 174 -32.41 -13.61 -4.09
C VAL A 174 -32.94 -12.23 -4.50
N ARG A 175 -33.78 -12.16 -5.54
CA ARG A 175 -34.38 -10.90 -6.01
C ARG A 175 -35.58 -10.43 -5.17
N GLU A 176 -36.11 -11.32 -4.33
CA GLU A 176 -37.27 -11.06 -3.47
C GLU A 176 -36.82 -10.43 -2.15
N ASP A 177 -35.72 -10.91 -1.56
CA ASP A 177 -35.10 -10.33 -0.37
C ASP A 177 -34.24 -9.10 -0.71
N VAL A 178 -34.89 -7.92 -0.74
CA VAL A 178 -34.24 -6.66 -1.09
C VAL A 178 -33.14 -6.28 -0.09
N VAL A 179 -33.34 -6.53 1.21
CA VAL A 179 -32.36 -6.18 2.25
C VAL A 179 -31.16 -7.11 2.16
N GLY A 180 -31.38 -8.42 2.07
CA GLY A 180 -30.31 -9.39 1.87
C GLY A 180 -29.54 -9.15 0.56
N MET A 181 -30.23 -8.76 -0.52
CA MET A 181 -29.60 -8.40 -1.79
C MET A 181 -28.73 -7.13 -1.70
N LEU A 182 -29.18 -6.11 -0.96
CA LEU A 182 -28.39 -4.90 -0.71
C LEU A 182 -27.14 -5.21 0.12
N ASN A 183 -27.28 -5.98 1.20
CA ASN A 183 -26.14 -6.42 2.00
C ASN A 183 -25.19 -7.31 1.19
N LEU A 184 -25.71 -8.14 0.28
CA LEU A 184 -24.92 -8.99 -0.61
C LEU A 184 -24.15 -8.15 -1.64
N TYR A 185 -24.77 -7.10 -2.18
CA TYR A 185 -24.09 -6.11 -3.02
C TYR A 185 -22.90 -5.50 -2.26
N GLU A 186 -23.10 -5.01 -1.04
CA GLU A 186 -22.04 -4.41 -0.24
C GLU A 186 -20.92 -5.41 0.12
N ALA A 187 -21.30 -6.64 0.47
CA ALA A 187 -20.37 -7.73 0.76
C ALA A 187 -19.47 -8.07 -0.44
N SER A 188 -19.97 -7.95 -1.68
CA SER A 188 -19.23 -8.28 -2.90
C SER A 188 -18.00 -7.38 -3.14
N PHE A 189 -17.94 -6.20 -2.51
CA PHE A 189 -16.79 -5.28 -2.61
C PHE A 189 -15.62 -5.67 -1.70
N LEU A 190 -15.80 -6.64 -0.79
CA LEU A 190 -14.72 -7.27 -0.02
C LEU A 190 -14.08 -8.47 -0.72
N GLY A 191 -14.41 -8.68 -2.00
CA GLY A 191 -13.73 -9.69 -2.81
C GLY A 191 -12.23 -9.41 -2.93
N VAL A 192 -11.45 -10.48 -3.00
CA VAL A 192 -10.03 -10.43 -3.36
C VAL A 192 -9.82 -10.97 -4.77
N GLU A 193 -8.57 -10.97 -5.21
CA GLU A 193 -8.18 -11.59 -6.47
C GLU A 193 -8.63 -13.06 -6.53
N ASP A 194 -8.99 -13.52 -7.72
CA ASP A 194 -9.47 -14.89 -7.99
C ASP A 194 -10.87 -15.24 -7.44
N GLU A 195 -11.52 -14.35 -6.69
CA GLU A 195 -12.89 -14.54 -6.18
C GLU A 195 -13.98 -14.18 -7.20
N LYS A 196 -14.03 -14.95 -8.29
CA LYS A 196 -14.96 -14.73 -9.41
C LYS A 196 -16.44 -14.84 -9.02
N LEU A 197 -16.78 -15.56 -7.93
CA LEU A 197 -18.17 -15.63 -7.46
C LEU A 197 -18.64 -14.26 -7.00
N LEU A 198 -17.81 -13.53 -6.26
CA LEU A 198 -18.14 -12.21 -5.74
C LEU A 198 -18.25 -11.16 -6.85
N ASP A 199 -17.43 -11.28 -7.90
CA ASP A 199 -17.59 -10.45 -9.10
C ASP A 199 -18.95 -10.69 -9.78
N GLY A 200 -19.33 -11.96 -10.00
CA GLY A 200 -20.64 -12.30 -10.55
C GLY A 200 -21.81 -11.87 -9.66
N VAL A 201 -21.65 -11.95 -8.34
CA VAL A 201 -22.62 -11.46 -7.35
C VAL A 201 -22.77 -9.94 -7.47
N ARG A 202 -21.67 -9.20 -7.59
CA ARG A 202 -21.69 -7.74 -7.74
C ARG A 202 -22.45 -7.33 -8.98
N GLU A 203 -22.17 -7.95 -10.13
CA GLU A 203 -22.86 -7.67 -11.39
C GLU A 203 -24.36 -7.97 -11.30
N PHE A 204 -24.72 -9.13 -10.76
CA PHE A 204 -26.10 -9.56 -10.61
C PHE A 204 -26.90 -8.62 -9.68
N THR A 205 -26.37 -8.34 -8.50
CA THR A 205 -27.05 -7.48 -7.51
C THR A 205 -27.15 -6.04 -8.00
N THR A 206 -26.11 -5.50 -8.64
CA THR A 206 -26.14 -4.16 -9.27
C THR A 206 -27.31 -4.04 -10.26
N LYS A 207 -27.46 -5.03 -11.15
CA LYS A 207 -28.55 -5.05 -12.13
C LYS A 207 -29.91 -5.11 -11.46
N CYS A 208 -30.08 -6.01 -10.49
CA CYS A 208 -31.37 -6.19 -9.81
C CYS A 208 -31.77 -4.96 -8.98
N LEU A 209 -30.82 -4.34 -8.27
CA LEU A 209 -31.06 -3.13 -7.48
C LEU A 209 -31.44 -1.94 -8.36
N ARG A 210 -30.79 -1.76 -9.53
CA ARG A 210 -31.18 -0.73 -10.51
C ARG A 210 -32.59 -0.95 -11.06
N GLU A 211 -32.91 -2.19 -11.45
CA GLU A 211 -34.27 -2.55 -11.92
C GLU A 211 -35.34 -2.26 -10.86
N LYS A 212 -35.03 -2.42 -9.56
CA LYS A 212 -35.95 -2.10 -8.46
C LYS A 212 -36.17 -0.60 -8.29
N LEU A 213 -35.12 0.22 -8.42
CA LEU A 213 -35.25 1.68 -8.40
C LEU A 213 -36.07 2.22 -9.59
N GLU A 214 -35.86 1.68 -10.79
CA GLU A 214 -36.56 2.12 -12.00
C GLU A 214 -38.06 1.79 -11.98
N LYS A 215 -38.43 0.62 -11.45
CA LYS A 215 -39.83 0.17 -11.42
C LYS A 215 -40.68 0.87 -10.37
N ASN A 216 -40.07 1.54 -9.38
CA ASN A 216 -40.75 2.23 -8.28
C ASN A 216 -41.79 1.36 -7.52
N ASP A 217 -41.68 0.03 -7.63
CA ASP A 217 -42.65 -0.91 -7.09
C ASP A 217 -42.26 -1.31 -5.66
N THR A 218 -43.17 -1.08 -4.70
CA THR A 218 -43.24 -1.74 -3.37
C THR A 218 -42.06 -1.61 -2.39
N VAL A 219 -40.94 -0.97 -2.77
CA VAL A 219 -39.80 -0.79 -1.86
C VAL A 219 -39.99 0.45 -1.00
N ASP A 220 -39.91 0.27 0.32
CA ASP A 220 -39.99 1.37 1.28
C ASP A 220 -39.04 2.53 0.91
N GLN A 221 -39.48 3.77 1.13
CA GLN A 221 -38.73 4.95 0.73
C GLN A 221 -37.34 5.00 1.40
N SER A 222 -37.21 4.50 2.64
CA SER A 222 -35.92 4.45 3.32
C SER A 222 -34.97 3.44 2.68
N ILE A 223 -35.48 2.29 2.24
CA ILE A 223 -34.70 1.27 1.53
C ILE A 223 -34.29 1.78 0.14
N SER A 224 -35.18 2.44 -0.60
CA SER A 224 -34.86 3.04 -1.90
C SER A 224 -33.73 4.08 -1.80
N MET A 225 -33.70 4.87 -0.72
CA MET A 225 -32.58 5.78 -0.44
C MET A 225 -31.26 5.02 -0.20
N LEU A 226 -31.29 3.95 0.60
CA LEU A 226 -30.11 3.11 0.85
C LEU A 226 -29.58 2.45 -0.43
N ILE A 227 -30.47 1.95 -1.29
CA ILE A 227 -30.09 1.34 -2.57
C ILE A 227 -29.45 2.38 -3.49
N SER A 228 -30.06 3.57 -3.61
CA SER A 228 -29.53 4.64 -4.45
C SER A 228 -28.15 5.07 -3.99
N HIS A 229 -27.97 5.21 -2.67
CA HIS A 229 -26.68 5.53 -2.06
C HIS A 229 -25.65 4.42 -2.32
N ALA A 230 -25.96 3.15 -2.07
CA ALA A 230 -25.03 2.04 -2.31
C ALA A 230 -24.59 1.92 -3.79
N LEU A 231 -25.50 2.19 -4.74
CA LEU A 231 -25.23 2.13 -6.17
C LEU A 231 -24.41 3.32 -6.71
N GLU A 232 -24.41 4.45 -6.00
CA GLU A 232 -23.52 5.59 -6.28
C GLU A 232 -22.07 5.22 -5.94
N LEU A 233 -21.85 4.82 -4.68
CA LEU A 233 -20.57 4.34 -4.17
C LEU A 233 -20.83 3.31 -3.07
N PRO A 234 -20.19 2.12 -3.11
CA PRO A 234 -20.39 1.09 -2.10
C PRO A 234 -19.81 1.53 -0.75
N LEU A 235 -20.40 1.04 0.35
CA LEU A 235 -20.06 1.39 1.72
C LEU A 235 -18.56 1.25 2.03
N LEU A 236 -17.91 0.19 1.52
CA LEU A 236 -16.48 -0.05 1.75
C LEU A 236 -15.58 1.09 1.22
N TRP A 237 -16.01 1.77 0.16
CA TRP A 237 -15.27 2.83 -0.50
C TRP A 237 -15.63 4.22 0.02
N ARG A 238 -16.61 4.32 0.92
CA ARG A 238 -17.06 5.59 1.51
C ARG A 238 -16.17 6.01 2.67
N VAL A 239 -15.88 7.30 2.72
CA VAL A 239 -15.19 7.93 3.84
C VAL A 239 -16.14 8.01 5.04
N GLN A 240 -15.73 7.44 6.18
CA GLN A 240 -16.61 7.15 7.31
C GLN A 240 -17.33 8.38 7.87
N ARG A 241 -16.69 9.56 7.92
CA ARG A 241 -17.34 10.78 8.43
C ARG A 241 -18.43 11.33 7.52
N PHE A 242 -18.26 11.25 6.20
CA PHE A 242 -19.31 11.64 5.26
C PHE A 242 -20.44 10.62 5.25
N GLU A 243 -20.13 9.33 5.39
CA GLU A 243 -21.15 8.29 5.60
C GLU A 243 -21.94 8.56 6.89
N ALA A 244 -21.28 8.88 8.01
CA ALA A 244 -21.96 9.20 9.26
C ALA A 244 -22.93 10.40 9.14
N MET A 245 -22.51 11.46 8.44
CA MET A 245 -23.39 12.60 8.18
C MET A 245 -24.65 12.21 7.42
N TRP A 246 -24.50 11.43 6.34
CA TRP A 246 -25.61 10.99 5.52
C TRP A 246 -26.49 9.97 6.27
N PHE A 247 -25.85 9.02 6.95
CA PHE A 247 -26.52 7.91 7.61
C PHE A 247 -27.29 8.36 8.84
N MET A 248 -26.87 9.40 9.57
CA MET A 248 -27.70 9.98 10.65
C MET A 248 -29.08 10.43 10.12
N GLU A 249 -29.13 11.07 8.95
CA GLU A 249 -30.39 11.51 8.34
C GLU A 249 -31.22 10.33 7.80
N ALA A 250 -30.57 9.27 7.30
CA ALA A 250 -31.24 8.04 6.93
C ALA A 250 -31.78 7.29 8.16
N TYR A 251 -30.99 7.22 9.23
CA TYR A 251 -31.29 6.53 10.48
C TYR A 251 -32.48 7.18 11.19
N LYS A 252 -32.57 8.52 11.21
CA LYS A 252 -33.74 9.29 11.69
C LYS A 252 -35.07 8.87 11.06
N ARG A 253 -35.04 8.38 9.82
CA ARG A 253 -36.24 8.00 9.05
C ARG A 253 -36.64 6.54 9.23
N ARG A 254 -35.79 5.73 9.88
CA ARG A 254 -36.08 4.32 10.12
C ARG A 254 -37.18 4.15 11.16
N THR A 255 -38.03 3.15 10.97
CA THR A 255 -39.09 2.80 11.93
C THR A 255 -38.55 2.17 13.21
N ASP A 256 -37.38 1.54 13.15
CA ASP A 256 -36.68 0.87 14.26
C ASP A 256 -35.55 1.71 14.87
N MET A 257 -35.52 3.02 14.56
CA MET A 257 -34.54 3.98 15.05
C MET A 257 -34.51 4.02 16.58
N LYS A 258 -33.31 3.96 17.16
CA LYS A 258 -33.09 4.04 18.61
C LYS A 258 -32.71 5.47 19.01
N PRO A 259 -33.55 6.22 19.75
CA PRO A 259 -33.31 7.65 20.00
C PRO A 259 -31.98 7.94 20.70
N PHE A 260 -31.60 7.14 21.69
CA PHE A 260 -30.34 7.31 22.41
C PHE A 260 -29.10 7.06 21.53
N LEU A 261 -29.22 6.21 20.50
CA LEU A 261 -28.11 5.92 19.57
C LEU A 261 -27.90 7.09 18.61
N LEU A 262 -28.99 7.68 18.13
CA LEU A 262 -28.95 8.91 17.36
C LEU A 262 -28.40 10.08 18.18
N GLU A 263 -28.87 10.25 19.41
CA GLU A 263 -28.35 11.27 20.34
C GLU A 263 -26.85 11.10 20.59
N LEU A 264 -26.39 9.86 20.77
CA LEU A 264 -24.97 9.55 20.90
C LEU A 264 -24.19 9.92 19.64
N ALA A 265 -24.71 9.57 18.46
CA ALA A 265 -24.08 9.88 17.17
C ALA A 265 -23.95 11.40 16.95
N GLU A 266 -25.01 12.17 17.21
CA GLU A 266 -25.01 13.62 17.05
C GLU A 266 -24.10 14.31 18.06
N LEU A 267 -24.16 13.89 19.34
CA LEU A 267 -23.29 14.43 20.38
C LEU A 267 -21.81 14.13 20.10
N ASP A 268 -21.48 12.89 19.75
CA ASP A 268 -20.12 12.50 19.39
C ASP A 268 -19.64 13.24 18.14
N PHE A 269 -20.48 13.33 17.10
CA PHE A 269 -20.16 14.06 15.88
C PHE A 269 -19.77 15.51 16.19
N ASN A 270 -20.54 16.18 17.05
CA ASN A 270 -20.31 17.55 17.47
C ASN A 270 -19.06 17.73 18.33
N ILE A 271 -18.78 16.78 19.24
CA ILE A 271 -17.53 16.79 20.03
C ILE A 271 -16.33 16.65 19.11
N VAL A 272 -16.35 15.67 18.19
CA VAL A 272 -15.28 15.44 17.21
C VAL A 272 -15.13 16.62 16.26
N GLN A 273 -16.23 17.21 15.78
CA GLN A 273 -16.21 18.44 14.97
C GLN A 273 -15.54 19.58 15.73
N GLY A 274 -15.89 19.77 17.01
CA GLY A 274 -15.24 20.76 17.86
C GLY A 274 -13.73 20.51 18.00
N ILE A 275 -13.30 19.24 18.10
CA ILE A 275 -11.87 18.87 18.11
C ILE A 275 -11.23 19.17 16.75
N HIS A 276 -11.90 18.92 15.63
CA HIS A 276 -11.38 19.25 14.29
C HIS A 276 -11.25 20.76 14.08
N GLN A 277 -12.24 21.55 14.52
CA GLN A 277 -12.13 23.01 14.56
C GLN A 277 -10.95 23.44 15.42
N GLU A 278 -10.76 22.79 16.56
CA GLU A 278 -9.63 23.05 17.45
C GLU A 278 -8.31 22.60 16.81
N ASP A 279 -8.22 21.51 16.06
CA ASP A 279 -7.00 21.13 15.33
C ASP A 279 -6.66 22.15 14.22
N LEU A 280 -7.70 22.65 13.54
CA LEU A 280 -7.61 23.73 12.56
C LEU A 280 -7.17 25.07 13.21
N LYS A 281 -7.51 25.30 14.50
CA LYS A 281 -7.21 26.50 15.31
C LYS A 281 -6.02 26.44 16.27
N ARG A 282 -6.13 25.60 17.31
CA ARG A 282 -5.30 25.39 18.53
C ARG A 282 -3.85 25.14 18.20
N SER A 283 -3.59 24.80 16.96
CA SER A 283 -2.37 25.14 16.27
C SER A 283 -2.18 26.65 16.14
N SER A 284 -2.14 27.40 17.26
CA SER A 284 -1.72 28.80 17.37
C SER A 284 -0.26 29.03 16.95
N ARG A 285 0.36 28.05 16.28
CA ARG A 285 1.71 28.03 15.72
C ARG A 285 1.82 27.32 14.35
N HIS A 286 0.84 26.52 13.87
CA HIS A 286 1.16 25.47 12.88
C HIS A 286 0.24 25.22 11.67
N VAL A 287 -1.01 25.68 11.55
CA VAL A 287 -1.76 25.49 10.28
C VAL A 287 -2.18 26.81 9.65
N LEU A 288 -3.04 27.61 10.29
CA LEU A 288 -3.37 28.96 9.79
C LEU A 288 -2.19 29.93 9.91
N VAL A 289 -1.56 30.01 11.08
CA VAL A 289 -0.34 30.83 11.31
C VAL A 289 0.84 30.34 10.47
N TRP A 290 0.95 29.03 10.26
CA TRP A 290 1.98 28.46 9.37
C TRP A 290 1.72 28.84 7.92
N TRP A 291 0.48 28.70 7.44
CA TRP A 291 0.10 29.04 6.08
C TRP A 291 0.26 30.53 5.80
N ASP A 292 -0.21 31.39 6.71
CA ASP A 292 0.00 32.84 6.62
C ASP A 292 1.49 33.21 6.79
N GLY A 293 2.23 32.51 7.66
CA GLY A 293 3.67 32.68 7.85
C GLY A 293 4.51 32.28 6.64
N LEU A 294 4.06 31.30 5.85
CA LEU A 294 4.64 30.99 4.53
C LEU A 294 4.36 32.09 3.51
N CYS A 295 3.27 32.85 3.69
CA CYS A 295 2.76 33.86 2.77
C CYS A 295 2.51 33.33 1.35
N TRP A 296 2.35 32.02 1.16
CA TRP A 296 2.24 31.41 -0.17
C TRP A 296 0.99 31.85 -0.93
N ASN A 297 -0.14 31.99 -0.23
CA ASN A 297 -1.36 32.57 -0.80
C ASN A 297 -1.16 33.98 -1.41
N ARG A 298 -0.21 34.78 -0.90
CA ARG A 298 0.08 36.14 -1.39
C ARG A 298 1.27 36.20 -2.34
N LYS A 299 2.30 35.38 -2.09
CA LYS A 299 3.59 35.40 -2.81
C LYS A 299 3.63 34.43 -3.98
N LEU A 300 2.81 33.39 -3.94
CA LEU A 300 2.62 32.37 -4.98
C LEU A 300 1.16 32.39 -5.45
N SER A 301 0.66 33.58 -5.81
CA SER A 301 -0.75 33.82 -6.15
C SER A 301 -1.25 33.07 -7.40
N PHE A 302 -0.35 32.42 -8.14
CA PHE A 302 -0.70 31.50 -9.23
C PHE A 302 -1.15 30.13 -8.73
N ALA A 303 -0.77 29.74 -7.51
CA ALA A 303 -1.08 28.46 -6.92
C ALA A 303 -2.40 28.49 -6.15
N ARG A 304 -3.05 27.34 -6.03
CA ARG A 304 -4.34 27.17 -5.37
C ARG A 304 -4.22 27.34 -3.84
N ASP A 305 -5.10 28.15 -3.25
CA ASP A 305 -5.24 28.30 -1.80
C ASP A 305 -6.38 27.38 -1.30
N ARG A 306 -6.01 26.20 -0.81
CA ARG A 306 -6.92 25.08 -0.50
C ARG A 306 -6.65 24.46 0.87
N LEU A 307 -6.42 25.31 1.88
CA LEU A 307 -6.05 24.86 3.22
C LEU A 307 -7.16 24.08 3.92
N VAL A 308 -8.41 24.55 3.82
CA VAL A 308 -9.57 23.89 4.46
C VAL A 308 -9.87 22.56 3.77
N GLU A 309 -9.74 22.49 2.45
CA GLU A 309 -9.89 21.26 1.67
C GLU A 309 -8.79 20.25 2.01
N SER A 310 -7.54 20.73 2.14
CA SER A 310 -6.41 19.91 2.58
C SER A 310 -6.63 19.35 3.99
N PHE A 311 -7.23 20.14 4.89
CA PHE A 311 -7.59 19.69 6.23
C PHE A 311 -8.76 18.71 6.22
N MET A 312 -9.78 18.95 5.40
CA MET A 312 -10.91 18.04 5.21
C MET A 312 -10.46 16.67 4.71
N TRP A 313 -9.46 16.61 3.82
CA TRP A 313 -8.79 15.38 3.43
C TRP A 313 -8.12 14.68 4.60
N ALA A 314 -7.34 15.40 5.40
CA ALA A 314 -6.68 14.85 6.57
C ALA A 314 -7.68 14.33 7.61
N ALA A 315 -8.78 15.05 7.83
CA ALA A 315 -9.87 14.67 8.72
C ALA A 315 -10.64 13.46 8.21
N GLY A 316 -10.89 13.34 6.90
CA GLY A 316 -11.48 12.15 6.30
C GLY A 316 -10.56 10.92 6.40
N ALA A 317 -9.24 11.12 6.29
CA ALA A 317 -8.26 10.06 6.44
C ALA A 317 -8.06 9.59 7.89
N ASN A 318 -8.15 10.51 8.86
CA ASN A 318 -7.82 10.28 10.27
C ASN A 318 -8.82 11.01 11.18
N PHE A 319 -10.10 10.64 11.17
CA PHE A 319 -11.13 11.43 11.86
C PHE A 319 -11.11 11.30 13.40
N GLU A 320 -10.63 10.19 13.93
CA GLU A 320 -10.78 9.87 15.36
C GLU A 320 -10.01 10.85 16.25
N PRO A 321 -10.56 11.29 17.40
CA PRO A 321 -9.98 12.33 18.26
C PRO A 321 -8.48 12.21 18.54
N GLN A 322 -7.98 11.00 18.82
CA GLN A 322 -6.59 10.73 19.17
C GLN A 322 -5.58 11.01 18.05
N HIS A 323 -6.04 11.17 16.79
CA HIS A 323 -5.18 11.38 15.63
C HIS A 323 -4.98 12.86 15.23
N GLY A 324 -5.09 13.80 16.18
CA GLY A 324 -4.92 15.24 15.93
C GLY A 324 -3.56 15.61 15.32
N VAL A 325 -2.46 15.07 15.85
CA VAL A 325 -1.11 15.34 15.29
C VAL A 325 -0.95 14.80 13.86
N PRO A 326 -1.31 13.53 13.56
CA PRO A 326 -1.38 13.05 12.18
C PRO A 326 -2.22 13.93 11.25
N ARG A 327 -3.42 14.38 11.67
CA ARG A 327 -4.26 15.27 10.86
C ARG A 327 -3.54 16.55 10.48
N ILE A 328 -2.89 17.21 11.44
CA ILE A 328 -2.13 18.45 11.21
C ILE A 328 -0.98 18.21 10.21
N HIS A 329 -0.21 17.14 10.40
CA HIS A 329 0.91 16.80 9.51
C HIS A 329 0.46 16.49 8.09
N VAL A 330 -0.61 15.69 7.93
CA VAL A 330 -1.17 15.35 6.61
C VAL A 330 -1.71 16.61 5.93
N THR A 331 -2.37 17.51 6.66
CA THR A 331 -2.85 18.80 6.12
C THR A 331 -1.72 19.64 5.55
N LYS A 332 -0.61 19.78 6.30
CA LYS A 332 0.59 20.50 5.84
C LYS A 332 1.16 19.87 4.58
N LEU A 333 1.31 18.54 4.56
CA LEU A 333 1.86 17.82 3.42
C LEU A 333 1.00 17.98 2.16
N ILE A 334 -0.31 17.80 2.26
CA ILE A 334 -1.24 18.00 1.14
C ILE A 334 -1.13 19.44 0.62
N SER A 335 -1.18 20.43 1.51
CA SER A 335 -1.07 21.85 1.14
C SER A 335 0.25 22.18 0.43
N LEU A 336 1.37 21.60 0.89
CA LEU A 336 2.68 21.76 0.26
C LEU A 336 2.73 21.12 -1.13
N VAL A 337 2.22 19.89 -1.24
CA VAL A 337 2.17 19.14 -2.51
C VAL A 337 1.37 19.91 -3.56
N ASN A 338 0.23 20.49 -3.20
CA ASN A 338 -0.62 21.23 -4.15
C ASN A 338 0.09 22.45 -4.75
N VAL A 339 0.82 23.21 -3.94
CA VAL A 339 1.54 24.39 -4.43
C VAL A 339 2.75 23.99 -5.26
N ILE A 340 3.43 22.91 -4.88
CA ILE A 340 4.53 22.36 -5.68
C ILE A 340 3.98 21.85 -7.02
N ASP A 341 2.85 21.16 -7.03
CA ASP A 341 2.15 20.72 -8.24
C ASP A 341 1.92 21.90 -9.20
N ASP A 342 1.30 22.98 -8.71
CA ASP A 342 1.04 24.22 -9.48
C ASP A 342 2.33 24.92 -9.97
N VAL A 343 3.46 24.71 -9.28
CA VAL A 343 4.77 25.16 -9.78
C VAL A 343 5.19 24.35 -11.01
N TYR A 344 4.97 23.03 -11.04
CA TYR A 344 5.39 22.17 -12.15
C TYR A 344 4.45 22.19 -13.35
N ASP A 345 3.13 22.09 -13.14
CA ASP A 345 2.18 21.88 -14.23
C ASP A 345 1.68 23.21 -14.84
N VAL A 346 1.59 24.28 -14.04
CA VAL A 346 1.07 25.59 -14.45
C VAL A 346 2.20 26.60 -14.65
N TYR A 347 2.95 26.96 -13.60
CA TYR A 347 3.67 28.23 -13.60
C TYR A 347 5.13 28.14 -14.09
N GLY A 348 5.85 27.09 -13.73
CA GLY A 348 7.27 26.92 -14.02
C GLY A 348 7.57 26.70 -15.50
N THR A 349 8.69 27.26 -15.97
CA THR A 349 9.25 26.90 -17.28
C THR A 349 10.19 25.70 -17.13
N LEU A 350 10.37 24.90 -18.17
CA LEU A 350 11.22 23.70 -18.13
C LEU A 350 12.62 23.96 -17.51
N ASP A 351 13.32 25.00 -17.97
CA ASP A 351 14.66 25.36 -17.47
C ASP A 351 14.68 25.72 -15.97
N GLU A 352 13.60 26.31 -15.47
CA GLU A 352 13.44 26.63 -14.04
C GLU A 352 13.08 25.39 -13.23
N LEU A 353 12.24 24.52 -13.78
CA LEU A 353 11.82 23.27 -13.14
C LEU A 353 12.97 22.28 -13.03
N GLU A 354 13.86 22.20 -14.03
CA GLU A 354 15.08 21.40 -13.93
C GLU A 354 15.97 21.88 -12.77
N GLN A 355 16.14 23.18 -12.62
CA GLN A 355 16.91 23.77 -11.52
C GLN A 355 16.21 23.57 -10.16
N PHE A 356 14.89 23.77 -10.09
CA PHE A 356 14.11 23.57 -8.88
C PHE A 356 14.13 22.10 -8.45
N THR A 357 13.95 21.18 -9.40
CA THR A 357 14.08 19.73 -9.19
C THR A 357 15.45 19.45 -8.61
N GLU A 358 16.51 19.98 -9.19
CA GLU A 358 17.88 19.75 -8.72
C GLU A 358 18.13 20.24 -7.29
N VAL A 359 17.56 21.38 -6.91
CA VAL A 359 17.66 21.93 -5.54
C VAL A 359 16.86 21.07 -4.55
N VAL A 360 15.62 20.69 -4.91
CA VAL A 360 14.78 19.75 -4.12
C VAL A 360 15.49 18.41 -3.96
N ARG A 361 16.09 17.91 -5.04
CA ARG A 361 16.91 16.71 -5.09
C ARG A 361 18.03 16.85 -4.04
N ARG A 362 18.96 17.78 -4.21
CA ARG A 362 20.10 17.92 -3.29
C ARG A 362 19.72 18.22 -1.83
N TRP A 363 18.51 18.74 -1.59
CA TRP A 363 18.07 19.25 -0.29
C TRP A 363 19.07 20.29 0.28
N ASP A 364 19.68 21.06 -0.62
CA ASP A 364 20.75 22.01 -0.31
C ASP A 364 20.24 23.45 -0.38
N VAL A 365 20.00 24.02 0.80
CA VAL A 365 19.57 25.42 0.95
C VAL A 365 20.56 26.43 0.37
N ASN A 366 21.84 26.07 0.17
CA ASN A 366 22.84 26.99 -0.39
C ASN A 366 22.74 27.10 -1.92
N LYS A 367 22.02 26.18 -2.58
CA LYS A 367 21.85 26.19 -4.05
C LYS A 367 20.60 26.93 -4.50
N VAL A 368 19.80 27.44 -3.58
CA VAL A 368 18.56 28.18 -3.89
C VAL A 368 18.82 29.51 -4.56
N GLU A 369 20.02 30.11 -4.43
CA GLU A 369 20.30 31.46 -4.95
C GLU A 369 20.08 31.59 -6.47
N GLY A 370 20.32 30.50 -7.22
CA GLY A 370 20.12 30.45 -8.67
C GLY A 370 18.66 30.37 -9.12
N LEU A 371 17.72 30.09 -8.20
CA LEU A 371 16.31 29.97 -8.53
C LEU A 371 15.60 31.32 -8.62
N PRO A 372 14.52 31.43 -9.39
CA PRO A 372 13.57 32.53 -9.30
C PRO A 372 13.02 32.70 -7.88
N ASP A 373 12.66 33.93 -7.50
CA ASP A 373 12.22 34.24 -6.13
C ASP A 373 11.02 33.41 -5.66
N TYR A 374 10.06 33.11 -6.55
CA TYR A 374 8.91 32.28 -6.22
C TYR A 374 9.31 30.83 -5.88
N MET A 375 10.29 30.26 -6.60
CA MET A 375 10.85 28.92 -6.32
C MET A 375 11.70 28.90 -5.05
N LYS A 376 12.42 29.98 -4.74
CA LYS A 376 13.13 30.13 -3.45
C LYS A 376 12.13 30.08 -2.29
N ILE A 377 11.07 30.87 -2.38
CA ILE A 377 9.98 30.91 -1.38
C ILE A 377 9.33 29.53 -1.24
N CYS A 378 9.04 28.87 -2.37
CA CYS A 378 8.46 27.53 -2.39
C CYS A 378 9.39 26.47 -1.76
N PHE A 379 10.65 26.42 -2.16
CA PHE A 379 11.60 25.44 -1.63
C PHE A 379 11.88 25.65 -0.15
N LEU A 380 12.12 26.89 0.29
CA LEU A 380 12.43 27.17 1.70
C LEU A 380 11.23 26.88 2.60
N GLY A 381 10.01 27.19 2.14
CA GLY A 381 8.79 26.83 2.88
C GLY A 381 8.61 25.32 3.01
N PHE A 382 8.81 24.58 1.91
CA PHE A 382 8.79 23.12 1.91
C PHE A 382 9.87 22.52 2.84
N HIS A 383 11.13 22.91 2.65
CA HIS A 383 12.28 22.46 3.42
C HIS A 383 12.11 22.68 4.93
N ASN A 384 11.72 23.89 5.33
CA ASN A 384 11.57 24.24 6.73
C ASN A 384 10.42 23.46 7.39
N THR A 385 9.30 23.30 6.68
CA THR A 385 8.15 22.55 7.20
C THR A 385 8.49 21.08 7.42
N ILE A 386 9.18 20.44 6.47
CA ILE A 386 9.60 19.04 6.60
C ILE A 386 10.59 18.84 7.76
N ASN A 387 11.56 19.76 7.91
CA ASN A 387 12.51 19.67 9.03
C ASN A 387 11.84 19.92 10.39
N GLU A 388 10.87 20.82 10.46
CA GLU A 388 10.06 21.06 11.67
C GLU A 388 9.30 19.79 12.08
N MET A 389 8.61 19.14 11.11
CA MET A 389 7.89 17.88 11.35
C MET A 389 8.83 16.76 11.83
N ALA A 390 10.01 16.65 11.22
CA ALA A 390 10.99 15.65 11.60
C ALA A 390 11.59 15.92 12.99
N TYR A 391 11.81 17.18 13.36
CA TYR A 391 12.25 17.59 14.69
C TYR A 391 11.20 17.26 15.76
N ASN A 392 9.92 17.57 15.51
CA ASN A 392 8.83 17.23 16.41
C ASN A 392 8.71 15.71 16.62
N THR A 393 8.91 14.94 15.55
CA THR A 393 8.95 13.46 15.61
C THR A 393 10.13 12.98 16.45
N LEU A 394 11.30 13.59 16.32
CA LEU A 394 12.48 13.26 17.12
C LEU A 394 12.25 13.55 18.61
N ILE A 395 11.62 14.67 18.97
CA ILE A 395 11.33 14.99 20.37
C ILE A 395 10.33 13.98 20.97
N ASN A 396 9.24 13.73 20.25
CA ASN A 396 8.10 12.98 20.80
C ASN A 396 8.32 11.46 20.75
N GLN A 397 9.02 10.97 19.73
CA GLN A 397 9.19 9.53 19.46
C GLN A 397 10.65 9.08 19.48
N LYS A 398 11.61 9.98 19.71
CA LYS A 398 13.06 9.69 19.71
C LYS A 398 13.57 9.07 18.41
N SER A 399 12.88 9.33 17.29
CA SER A 399 13.22 8.81 15.96
C SER A 399 13.60 9.94 14.99
N LEU A 400 14.76 9.83 14.34
CA LEU A 400 15.23 10.79 13.34
C LEU A 400 14.70 10.40 11.96
N VAL A 401 13.67 11.11 11.48
CA VAL A 401 12.97 10.75 10.23
C VAL A 401 13.44 11.50 8.98
N ILE A 402 14.28 12.55 9.13
CA ILE A 402 14.82 13.35 7.99
C ILE A 402 15.42 12.48 6.88
N PRO A 403 16.23 11.44 7.16
CA PRO A 403 16.80 10.59 6.10
C PRO A 403 15.74 9.84 5.28
N TYR A 404 14.63 9.43 5.89
CA TYR A 404 13.54 8.73 5.21
C TYR A 404 12.74 9.68 4.31
N VAL A 405 12.55 10.94 4.74
CA VAL A 405 11.90 11.97 3.92
C VAL A 405 12.78 12.42 2.75
N LYS A 406 14.11 12.52 2.96
CA LYS A 406 15.09 12.83 1.90
C LYS A 406 15.20 11.73 0.83
N LYS A 407 15.00 10.46 1.21
CA LYS A 407 15.12 9.30 0.30
C LYS A 407 14.08 9.31 -0.84
N VAL A 408 13.01 10.09 -0.71
CA VAL A 408 12.00 10.30 -1.75
C VAL A 408 12.50 11.27 -2.85
N ALA A 409 13.55 12.08 -2.61
CA ALA A 409 13.90 13.20 -3.48
C ALA A 409 15.17 13.05 -4.35
N CYS A 410 16.12 12.12 -4.14
CA CYS A 410 17.47 12.36 -4.69
C CYS A 410 18.45 11.20 -4.82
N VAL A 411 18.99 10.92 -6.03
CA VAL A 411 19.91 9.78 -6.22
C VAL A 411 21.20 10.01 -7.04
N ARG A 412 21.46 11.19 -7.60
CA ARG A 412 22.58 11.36 -8.56
C ARG A 412 23.92 11.91 -8.02
N GLU A 413 23.97 12.49 -6.82
CA GLU A 413 25.22 13.09 -6.31
C GLU A 413 25.74 12.51 -4.99
N ASP A 414 24.88 11.78 -4.29
CA ASP A 414 25.30 10.99 -3.14
C ASP A 414 26.00 9.74 -3.69
N VAL A 415 27.33 9.66 -3.61
CA VAL A 415 28.07 8.47 -4.09
C VAL A 415 27.66 7.23 -3.28
N VAL A 416 27.37 7.41 -1.99
CA VAL A 416 26.86 6.35 -1.11
C VAL A 416 25.41 6.03 -1.45
N GLY A 417 24.59 7.04 -1.75
CA GLY A 417 23.19 6.91 -2.19
C GLY A 417 23.07 6.27 -3.57
N MET A 418 24.02 6.54 -4.46
CA MET A 418 24.13 5.96 -5.80
C MET A 418 24.63 4.52 -5.73
N LEU A 419 25.56 4.24 -4.82
CA LEU A 419 25.93 2.87 -4.45
C LEU A 419 24.71 2.13 -3.90
N ASN A 420 23.97 2.73 -2.97
CA ASN A 420 22.75 2.14 -2.41
C ASN A 420 21.64 1.96 -3.45
N LEU A 421 21.51 2.85 -4.44
CA LEU A 421 20.56 2.70 -5.53
C LEU A 421 21.00 1.64 -6.54
N TYR A 422 22.29 1.58 -6.83
CA TYR A 422 22.86 0.48 -7.59
C TYR A 422 22.52 -0.85 -6.92
N GLU A 423 22.74 -0.97 -5.61
CA GLU A 423 22.41 -2.18 -4.86
C GLU A 423 20.89 -2.46 -4.84
N ALA A 424 20.07 -1.43 -4.65
CA ALA A 424 18.61 -1.57 -4.68
C ALA A 424 18.08 -1.94 -6.06
N SER A 425 18.77 -1.58 -7.15
CA SER A 425 18.36 -1.94 -8.51
C SER A 425 18.34 -3.44 -8.77
N PHE A 426 19.06 -4.24 -7.97
CA PHE A 426 19.06 -5.70 -8.08
C PHE A 426 17.87 -6.37 -7.38
N LEU A 427 17.04 -5.61 -6.67
CA LEU A 427 15.79 -6.09 -6.06
C LEU A 427 14.60 -6.14 -7.04
N GLY A 428 14.81 -5.74 -8.30
CA GLY A 428 13.75 -5.70 -9.30
C GLY A 428 13.22 -7.07 -9.70
N VAL A 429 11.93 -7.14 -9.99
CA VAL A 429 11.26 -8.35 -10.49
C VAL A 429 11.10 -8.31 -12.02
N GLU A 430 10.76 -9.45 -12.63
CA GLU A 430 10.59 -9.57 -14.08
C GLU A 430 9.62 -8.49 -14.62
N ASP A 431 9.99 -7.84 -15.72
CA ASP A 431 9.32 -6.69 -16.38
C ASP A 431 9.49 -5.27 -15.75
N GLU A 432 10.26 -5.10 -14.68
CA GLU A 432 10.58 -3.78 -14.11
C GLU A 432 11.70 -3.02 -14.87
N LYS A 433 11.39 -2.61 -16.11
CA LYS A 433 12.32 -1.88 -17.00
C LYS A 433 12.93 -0.62 -16.37
N LEU A 434 12.25 -0.01 -15.40
CA LEU A 434 12.75 1.14 -14.65
C LEU A 434 13.98 0.78 -13.81
N LEU A 435 13.97 -0.36 -13.11
CA LEU A 435 15.10 -0.77 -12.27
C LEU A 435 16.28 -1.25 -13.09
N ASP A 436 16.04 -1.84 -14.27
CA ASP A 436 17.11 -2.10 -15.23
C ASP A 436 17.75 -0.82 -15.75
N GLY A 437 16.94 0.19 -16.10
CA GLY A 437 17.42 1.52 -16.46
C GLY A 437 18.19 2.22 -15.33
N VAL A 438 17.72 2.08 -14.09
CA VAL A 438 18.40 2.55 -12.88
C VAL A 438 19.73 1.81 -12.67
N ARG A 439 19.77 0.51 -12.90
CA ARG A 439 20.99 -0.32 -12.79
C ARG A 439 22.03 0.13 -13.80
N GLU A 440 21.67 0.26 -15.08
CA GLU A 440 22.56 0.74 -16.12
C GLU A 440 23.10 2.15 -15.80
N PHE A 441 22.19 3.03 -15.38
CA PHE A 441 22.51 4.41 -15.04
C PHE A 441 23.48 4.51 -13.85
N THR A 442 23.18 3.85 -12.74
CA THR A 442 24.01 3.85 -11.53
C THR A 442 25.35 3.15 -11.76
N THR A 443 25.38 2.04 -12.51
CA THR A 443 26.62 1.36 -12.93
C THR A 443 27.54 2.33 -13.66
N LYS A 444 27.01 3.05 -14.65
CA LYS A 444 27.78 4.02 -15.44
C LYS A 444 28.33 5.13 -14.55
N CYS A 445 27.50 5.73 -13.71
CA CYS A 445 27.93 6.82 -12.84
C CYS A 445 28.95 6.39 -11.78
N LEU A 446 28.84 5.18 -11.22
CA LEU A 446 29.81 4.63 -10.26
C LEU A 446 31.17 4.33 -10.92
N ARG A 447 31.18 3.80 -12.15
CA ARG A 447 32.43 3.58 -12.92
C ARG A 447 33.14 4.89 -13.26
N GLU A 448 32.40 5.88 -13.75
CA GLU A 448 32.95 7.21 -14.05
C GLU A 448 33.55 7.90 -12.80
N LYS A 449 33.06 7.56 -11.60
CA LYS A 449 33.59 8.06 -10.32
C LYS A 449 34.88 7.36 -9.92
N LEU A 450 35.01 6.05 -10.16
CA LEU A 450 36.27 5.32 -9.95
C LEU A 450 37.37 5.79 -10.90
N GLU A 451 37.03 6.13 -12.15
CA GLU A 451 38.01 6.55 -13.16
C GLU A 451 38.58 7.95 -12.93
N LYS A 452 37.81 8.86 -12.34
CA LYS A 452 38.19 10.28 -12.18
C LYS A 452 39.08 10.59 -10.97
N ASN A 453 39.31 9.62 -10.07
CA ASN A 453 40.24 9.56 -8.93
C ASN A 453 40.42 10.78 -7.97
N ASP A 454 39.81 11.94 -8.22
CA ASP A 454 40.18 13.19 -7.53
C ASP A 454 39.24 13.62 -6.38
N THR A 455 38.20 12.85 -6.03
CA THR A 455 37.23 13.29 -4.99
C THR A 455 36.57 12.18 -4.14
N VAL A 456 36.90 10.90 -4.30
CA VAL A 456 36.25 9.82 -3.55
C VAL A 456 37.21 9.25 -2.52
N ASP A 457 36.79 9.24 -1.25
CA ASP A 457 37.52 8.58 -0.15
C ASP A 457 37.90 7.14 -0.57
N GLN A 458 39.15 6.75 -0.31
CA GLN A 458 39.68 5.42 -0.61
C GLN A 458 38.79 4.30 -0.02
N SER A 459 38.14 4.57 1.13
CA SER A 459 37.18 3.65 1.74
C SER A 459 35.91 3.46 0.90
N ILE A 460 35.42 4.52 0.27
CA ILE A 460 34.22 4.50 -0.60
C ILE A 460 34.57 3.86 -1.95
N SER A 461 35.74 4.14 -2.51
CA SER A 461 36.21 3.51 -3.76
C SER A 461 36.33 1.98 -3.64
N MET A 462 36.70 1.47 -2.47
CA MET A 462 36.67 0.03 -2.18
C MET A 462 35.24 -0.53 -2.19
N LEU A 463 34.29 0.17 -1.57
CA LEU A 463 32.88 -0.25 -1.54
C LEU A 463 32.25 -0.25 -2.94
N ILE A 464 32.56 0.76 -3.76
CA ILE A 464 32.07 0.83 -5.14
C ILE A 464 32.66 -0.31 -5.99
N SER A 465 33.97 -0.56 -5.88
CA SER A 465 34.60 -1.66 -6.62
C SER A 465 34.00 -3.01 -6.25
N HIS A 466 33.80 -3.26 -4.95
CA HIS A 466 33.20 -4.49 -4.43
C HIS A 466 31.74 -4.66 -4.90
N ALA A 467 30.95 -3.57 -4.92
CA ALA A 467 29.59 -3.54 -5.50
C ALA A 467 29.55 -3.85 -6.98
N LEU A 468 30.43 -3.24 -7.76
CA LEU A 468 30.48 -3.45 -9.21
C LEU A 468 30.98 -4.85 -9.62
N GLU A 469 31.70 -5.54 -8.74
CA GLU A 469 32.10 -6.94 -8.94
C GLU A 469 30.95 -7.91 -8.68
N LEU A 470 30.30 -7.79 -7.52
CA LEU A 470 29.12 -8.57 -7.16
C LEU A 470 28.19 -7.71 -6.30
N PRO A 471 26.95 -7.43 -6.71
CA PRO A 471 26.01 -6.62 -5.93
C PRO A 471 25.73 -7.24 -4.56
N LEU A 472 25.63 -6.43 -3.51
CA LEU A 472 25.34 -6.79 -2.13
C LEU A 472 24.20 -7.80 -1.99
N LEU A 473 23.11 -7.65 -2.75
CA LEU A 473 21.97 -8.58 -2.70
C LEU A 473 22.36 -10.01 -3.11
N TRP A 474 23.32 -10.14 -4.02
CA TRP A 474 23.80 -11.42 -4.51
C TRP A 474 24.95 -11.98 -3.67
N ARG A 475 25.37 -11.26 -2.62
CA ARG A 475 26.41 -11.72 -1.69
C ARG A 475 25.80 -12.49 -0.54
N VAL A 476 26.55 -13.49 -0.07
CA VAL A 476 26.21 -14.22 1.14
C VAL A 476 26.57 -13.36 2.35
N GLN A 477 25.57 -13.00 3.15
CA GLN A 477 25.66 -11.97 4.20
C GLN A 477 26.82 -12.17 5.19
N ARG A 478 27.15 -13.42 5.55
CA ARG A 478 28.28 -13.70 6.47
C ARG A 478 29.65 -13.46 5.83
N PHE A 479 29.82 -13.78 4.55
CA PHE A 479 31.07 -13.47 3.84
C PHE A 479 31.21 -11.97 3.63
N GLU A 480 30.10 -11.29 3.36
CA GLU A 480 30.07 -9.82 3.30
C GLU A 480 30.43 -9.20 4.66
N ALA A 481 29.87 -9.69 5.77
CA ALA A 481 30.20 -9.19 7.10
C ALA A 481 31.70 -9.37 7.42
N MET A 482 32.27 -10.53 7.07
CA MET A 482 33.70 -10.80 7.24
C MET A 482 34.57 -9.81 6.43
N TRP A 483 34.23 -9.59 5.16
CA TRP A 483 34.93 -8.62 4.31
C TRP A 483 34.75 -7.19 4.81
N PHE A 484 33.52 -6.82 5.17
CA PHE A 484 33.17 -5.47 5.59
C PHE A 484 33.79 -5.11 6.94
N MET A 485 33.98 -6.05 7.87
CA MET A 485 34.74 -5.77 9.10
C MET A 485 36.18 -5.33 8.79
N GLU A 486 36.84 -5.95 7.81
CA GLU A 486 38.18 -5.57 7.36
C GLU A 486 38.18 -4.22 6.61
N ALA A 487 37.14 -3.94 5.82
CA ALA A 487 36.95 -2.63 5.19
C ALA A 487 36.66 -1.53 6.24
N TYR A 488 35.83 -1.82 7.24
CA TYR A 488 35.41 -0.91 8.30
C TYR A 488 36.59 -0.52 9.21
N LYS A 489 37.51 -1.45 9.48
CA LYS A 489 38.80 -1.17 10.16
C LYS A 489 39.61 -0.05 9.52
N ARG A 490 39.49 0.12 8.20
CA ARG A 490 40.28 1.09 7.42
C ARG A 490 39.60 2.46 7.29
N ARG A 491 38.38 2.61 7.80
CA ARG A 491 37.64 3.88 7.73
C ARG A 491 38.15 4.89 8.77
N THR A 492 38.13 6.16 8.38
CA THR A 492 38.54 7.27 9.25
C THR A 492 37.54 7.57 10.37
N ASP A 493 36.26 7.22 10.18
CA ASP A 493 35.16 7.40 11.14
C ASP A 493 34.84 6.14 11.98
N MET A 494 35.70 5.13 11.90
CA MET A 494 35.52 3.83 12.56
C MET A 494 35.29 3.97 14.06
N LYS A 495 34.26 3.26 14.55
CA LYS A 495 33.93 3.16 15.98
C LYS A 495 34.50 1.86 16.56
N PRO A 496 35.51 1.92 17.46
CA PRO A 496 36.17 0.73 17.97
C PRO A 496 35.21 -0.27 18.64
N PHE A 497 34.25 0.23 19.42
CA PHE A 497 33.26 -0.60 20.11
C PHE A 497 32.33 -1.34 19.12
N LEU A 498 32.01 -0.74 17.97
CA LEU A 498 31.13 -1.37 16.98
C LEU A 498 31.86 -2.49 16.23
N LEU A 499 33.14 -2.27 15.93
CA LEU A 499 34.00 -3.29 15.34
C LEU A 499 34.21 -4.45 16.32
N GLU A 500 34.52 -4.17 17.59
CA GLU A 500 34.67 -5.18 18.63
C GLU A 500 33.38 -6.00 18.82
N LEU A 501 32.22 -5.34 18.82
CA LEU A 501 30.93 -6.01 18.90
C LEU A 501 30.67 -6.90 17.66
N ALA A 502 30.98 -6.41 16.46
CA ALA A 502 30.80 -7.19 15.23
C ALA A 502 31.72 -8.42 15.19
N GLU A 503 32.98 -8.28 15.61
CA GLU A 503 33.93 -9.39 15.72
C GLU A 503 33.48 -10.39 16.78
N LEU A 504 32.98 -9.91 17.93
CA LEU A 504 32.47 -10.77 18.99
C LEU A 504 31.22 -11.55 18.53
N ASP A 505 30.24 -10.89 17.90
CA ASP A 505 29.06 -11.56 17.32
C ASP A 505 29.49 -12.60 16.29
N PHE A 506 30.38 -12.22 15.36
CA PHE A 506 30.85 -13.13 14.32
C PHE A 506 31.47 -14.39 14.92
N ASN A 507 32.31 -14.24 15.95
CA ASN A 507 32.94 -15.35 16.65
C ASN A 507 31.93 -16.19 17.45
N ILE A 508 30.96 -15.58 18.11
CA ILE A 508 29.88 -16.28 18.84
C ILE A 508 29.06 -17.12 17.86
N VAL A 509 28.62 -16.53 16.76
CA VAL A 509 27.79 -17.25 15.78
C VAL A 509 28.58 -18.30 15.03
N GLN A 510 29.86 -18.05 14.73
CA GLN A 510 30.76 -19.08 14.23
C GLN A 510 30.88 -20.25 15.23
N GLY A 511 30.98 -19.96 16.53
CA GLY A 511 30.94 -20.97 17.59
C GLY A 511 29.65 -21.77 17.61
N ILE A 512 28.50 -21.11 17.43
CA ILE A 512 27.19 -21.76 17.30
C ILE A 512 27.11 -22.60 16.03
N HIS A 513 27.61 -22.13 14.88
CA HIS A 513 27.66 -22.92 13.65
C HIS A 513 28.57 -24.12 13.78
N GLN A 514 29.68 -24.01 14.51
CA GLN A 514 30.54 -25.15 14.83
C GLN A 514 29.85 -26.13 15.78
N GLU A 515 29.08 -25.65 16.75
CA GLU A 515 28.28 -26.49 17.63
C GLU A 515 27.12 -27.15 16.87
N ASP A 516 26.42 -26.41 16.03
CA ASP A 516 25.39 -26.90 15.13
C ASP A 516 25.99 -27.91 14.16
N LEU A 517 27.19 -27.68 13.62
CA LEU A 517 27.88 -28.67 12.80
C LEU A 517 28.20 -29.91 13.64
N LYS A 518 28.66 -29.79 14.89
CA LYS A 518 28.90 -30.93 15.79
C LYS A 518 27.61 -31.68 16.18
N ARG A 519 26.51 -30.96 16.42
CA ARG A 519 25.16 -31.50 16.72
C ARG A 519 24.54 -32.13 15.46
N SER A 520 24.70 -31.47 14.31
CA SER A 520 24.37 -31.94 12.96
C SER A 520 25.17 -33.20 12.64
N SER A 521 26.46 -33.27 12.98
CA SER A 521 27.24 -34.49 12.81
C SER A 521 26.66 -35.66 13.63
N ARG A 522 25.87 -35.44 14.67
CA ARG A 522 25.15 -36.54 15.34
C ARG A 522 23.80 -36.83 14.70
N HIS A 523 22.98 -35.82 14.40
CA HIS A 523 21.64 -36.03 13.83
C HIS A 523 21.66 -36.33 12.32
N VAL A 524 22.44 -35.57 11.55
CA VAL A 524 22.61 -35.67 10.11
C VAL A 524 23.51 -36.85 9.75
N LEU A 525 24.59 -37.18 10.47
CA LEU A 525 25.31 -38.45 10.18
C LEU A 525 24.48 -39.68 10.52
N VAL A 526 23.69 -39.68 11.60
CA VAL A 526 22.78 -40.79 11.91
C VAL A 526 21.67 -40.90 10.86
N TRP A 527 21.12 -39.78 10.40
CA TRP A 527 20.18 -39.76 9.27
C TRP A 527 20.84 -40.24 7.96
N TRP A 528 22.03 -39.74 7.63
CA TRP A 528 22.78 -40.08 6.41
C TRP A 528 23.24 -41.54 6.37
N ASP A 529 23.76 -42.06 7.49
CA ASP A 529 24.12 -43.48 7.64
C ASP A 529 22.85 -44.37 7.70
N GLY A 530 21.77 -43.87 8.31
CA GLY A 530 20.46 -44.53 8.33
C GLY A 530 19.81 -44.67 6.94
N LEU A 531 20.08 -43.73 6.03
CA LEU A 531 19.68 -43.82 4.61
C LEU A 531 20.49 -44.89 3.85
N CYS A 532 21.62 -45.36 4.39
CA CYS A 532 22.55 -46.31 3.78
C CYS A 532 23.14 -45.86 2.42
N TRP A 533 23.07 -44.57 2.08
CA TRP A 533 23.38 -44.07 0.73
C TRP A 533 24.87 -44.14 0.39
N ASN A 534 25.74 -43.80 1.33
CA ASN A 534 27.19 -43.96 1.21
C ASN A 534 27.65 -45.42 0.92
N ARG A 535 26.82 -46.43 1.23
CA ARG A 535 27.10 -47.85 0.96
C ARG A 535 26.37 -48.40 -0.25
N LYS A 536 25.19 -47.85 -0.59
CA LYS A 536 24.31 -48.36 -1.65
C LYS A 536 24.35 -47.54 -2.95
N LEU A 537 24.80 -46.28 -2.89
CA LEU A 537 24.91 -45.35 -4.00
C LEU A 537 26.37 -44.94 -4.17
N SER A 538 27.21 -45.87 -4.66
CA SER A 538 28.65 -45.66 -4.82
C SER A 538 29.03 -44.55 -5.79
N PHE A 539 28.08 -44.09 -6.61
CA PHE A 539 28.24 -42.99 -7.56
C PHE A 539 27.98 -41.61 -6.95
N ALA A 540 27.30 -41.54 -5.79
CA ALA A 540 26.87 -40.28 -5.19
C ALA A 540 27.99 -39.60 -4.39
N ARG A 541 28.13 -38.28 -4.56
CA ARG A 541 29.19 -37.48 -3.92
C ARG A 541 28.91 -37.28 -2.42
N ASP A 542 29.92 -37.56 -1.58
CA ASP A 542 29.87 -37.24 -0.14
C ASP A 542 30.44 -35.83 0.11
N ARG A 543 29.53 -34.86 0.25
CA ARG A 543 29.83 -33.42 0.38
C ARG A 543 29.05 -32.80 1.53
N LEU A 544 28.94 -33.52 2.64
CA LEU A 544 28.07 -33.13 3.75
C LEU A 544 28.53 -31.82 4.42
N VAL A 545 29.84 -31.61 4.57
CA VAL A 545 30.41 -30.39 5.16
C VAL A 545 30.18 -29.19 4.26
N GLU A 546 30.34 -29.38 2.96
CA GLU A 546 30.04 -28.35 1.96
C GLU A 546 28.54 -28.04 1.95
N SER A 547 27.68 -29.05 2.03
CA SER A 547 26.22 -28.88 2.11
C SER A 547 25.81 -28.10 3.36
N PHE A 548 26.48 -28.34 4.50
CA PHE A 548 26.29 -27.55 5.71
C PHE A 548 26.80 -26.12 5.55
N MET A 549 27.93 -25.91 4.88
CA MET A 549 28.46 -24.57 4.59
C MET A 549 27.44 -23.74 3.79
N TRP A 550 26.76 -24.33 2.81
CA TRP A 550 25.66 -23.69 2.09
C TRP A 550 24.46 -23.38 3.00
N ALA A 551 24.05 -24.34 3.83
CA ALA A 551 22.95 -24.14 4.78
C ALA A 551 23.23 -23.06 5.83
N ALA A 552 24.47 -22.99 6.32
CA ALA A 552 24.94 -21.97 7.24
C ALA A 552 25.05 -20.59 6.57
N GLY A 553 25.36 -20.55 5.27
CA GLY A 553 25.29 -19.32 4.47
C GLY A 553 23.85 -18.83 4.26
N ALA A 554 22.91 -19.74 4.02
CA ALA A 554 21.50 -19.43 3.79
C ALA A 554 20.71 -19.11 5.07
N ASN A 555 21.08 -19.71 6.20
CA ASN A 555 20.39 -19.55 7.49
C ASN A 555 21.43 -19.28 8.58
N PHE A 556 22.09 -18.13 8.57
CA PHE A 556 23.24 -17.89 9.44
C PHE A 556 22.86 -17.45 10.88
N GLU A 557 21.61 -17.11 11.16
CA GLU A 557 21.20 -16.51 12.43
C GLU A 557 21.17 -17.53 13.57
N PRO A 558 21.70 -17.22 14.78
CA PRO A 558 21.85 -18.17 15.88
C PRO A 558 20.64 -19.08 16.16
N GLN A 559 19.44 -18.51 16.15
CA GLN A 559 18.18 -19.19 16.41
C GLN A 559 17.77 -20.23 15.34
N HIS A 560 18.37 -20.18 14.14
CA HIS A 560 18.05 -21.06 13.03
C HIS A 560 18.85 -22.38 13.00
N GLY A 561 19.32 -22.86 14.16
CA GLY A 561 20.09 -24.11 14.23
C GLY A 561 19.33 -25.33 13.67
N VAL A 562 18.04 -25.44 13.98
CA VAL A 562 17.16 -26.50 13.46
C VAL A 562 16.91 -26.35 11.93
N PRO A 563 16.51 -25.17 11.42
CA PRO A 563 16.48 -24.92 9.98
C PRO A 563 17.79 -25.22 9.24
N ARG A 564 18.96 -24.86 9.80
CA ARG A 564 20.28 -25.19 9.21
C ARG A 564 20.47 -26.69 9.04
N ILE A 565 20.08 -27.49 10.03
CA ILE A 565 20.11 -28.95 9.96
C ILE A 565 19.22 -29.46 8.81
N HIS A 566 17.99 -28.96 8.71
CA HIS A 566 17.03 -29.37 7.68
C HIS A 566 17.47 -28.98 6.25
N VAL A 567 17.96 -27.76 6.06
CA VAL A 567 18.48 -27.30 4.77
C VAL A 567 19.74 -28.08 4.37
N THR A 568 20.59 -28.44 5.33
CA THR A 568 21.75 -29.32 5.07
C THR A 568 21.30 -30.67 4.53
N LYS A 569 20.27 -31.30 5.15
CA LYS A 569 19.69 -32.55 4.65
C LYS A 569 19.17 -32.38 3.22
N LEU A 570 18.42 -31.31 2.95
CA LEU A 570 17.85 -31.02 1.63
C LEU A 570 18.92 -30.84 0.54
N ILE A 571 19.95 -30.02 0.79
CA ILE A 571 21.04 -29.80 -0.16
C ILE A 571 21.77 -31.11 -0.45
N SER A 572 21.98 -31.94 0.59
CA SER A 572 22.59 -33.25 0.42
C SER A 572 21.74 -34.19 -0.44
N LEU A 573 20.41 -34.16 -0.29
CA LEU A 573 19.47 -34.91 -1.14
C LEU A 573 19.51 -34.43 -2.60
N VAL A 574 19.53 -33.10 -2.82
CA VAL A 574 19.60 -32.50 -4.15
C VAL A 574 20.87 -32.92 -4.87
N ASN A 575 22.03 -32.91 -4.19
CA ASN A 575 23.29 -33.38 -4.79
C ASN A 575 23.24 -34.85 -5.22
N VAL A 576 22.57 -35.71 -4.47
CA VAL A 576 22.41 -37.14 -4.82
C VAL A 576 21.47 -37.31 -6.01
N ILE A 577 20.40 -36.53 -6.08
CA ILE A 577 19.49 -36.53 -7.23
C ILE A 577 20.21 -35.98 -8.47
N ASP A 578 20.98 -34.91 -8.33
CA ASP A 578 21.85 -34.35 -9.38
C ASP A 578 22.79 -35.42 -9.93
N ASP A 579 23.47 -36.20 -9.07
CA ASP A 579 24.31 -37.33 -9.50
C ASP A 579 23.52 -38.45 -10.20
N VAL A 580 22.26 -38.68 -9.82
CA VAL A 580 21.37 -39.61 -10.53
C VAL A 580 21.08 -39.12 -11.94
N TYR A 581 20.77 -37.84 -12.15
CA TYR A 581 20.44 -37.29 -13.47
C TYR A 581 21.67 -37.09 -14.37
N ASP A 582 22.79 -36.65 -13.80
CA ASP A 582 23.97 -36.25 -14.58
C ASP A 582 24.94 -37.41 -14.84
N VAL A 583 25.02 -38.37 -13.92
CA VAL A 583 26.12 -39.36 -13.92
C VAL A 583 25.63 -40.79 -14.08
N TYR A 584 24.52 -41.18 -13.44
CA TYR A 584 24.21 -42.60 -13.27
C TYR A 584 22.95 -43.12 -13.98
N GLY A 585 21.88 -42.31 -14.04
CA GLY A 585 20.59 -42.72 -14.58
C GLY A 585 20.57 -42.78 -16.11
N THR A 586 19.90 -43.78 -16.66
CA THR A 586 19.60 -43.80 -18.10
C THR A 586 18.36 -42.96 -18.42
N LEU A 587 18.23 -42.47 -19.66
CA LEU A 587 17.11 -41.59 -20.05
C LEU A 587 15.73 -42.19 -19.72
N ASP A 588 15.53 -43.47 -20.01
CA ASP A 588 14.26 -44.18 -19.76
C ASP A 588 13.95 -44.32 -18.26
N GLU A 589 14.98 -44.47 -17.42
CA GLU A 589 14.84 -44.52 -15.97
C GLU A 589 14.56 -43.13 -15.40
N LEU A 590 15.21 -42.10 -15.93
CA LEU A 590 15.04 -40.71 -15.53
C LEU A 590 13.65 -40.18 -15.88
N GLU A 591 13.08 -40.55 -17.03
CA GLU A 591 11.70 -40.21 -17.38
C GLU A 591 10.70 -40.78 -16.37
N GLN A 592 10.88 -42.04 -15.98
CA GLN A 592 10.04 -42.70 -14.99
C GLN A 592 10.22 -42.08 -13.59
N PHE A 593 11.46 -41.81 -13.20
CA PHE A 593 11.79 -41.17 -11.93
C PHE A 593 11.20 -39.76 -11.84
N THR A 594 11.31 -38.97 -12.92
CA THR A 594 10.72 -37.63 -13.03
C THR A 594 9.21 -37.69 -12.86
N GLU A 595 8.52 -38.65 -13.47
CA GLU A 595 7.06 -38.74 -13.38
C GLU A 595 6.60 -39.13 -11.97
N VAL A 596 7.34 -39.99 -11.27
CA VAL A 596 7.07 -40.34 -9.86
C VAL A 596 7.30 -39.15 -8.93
N VAL A 597 8.37 -38.38 -9.13
CA VAL A 597 8.65 -37.12 -8.40
C VAL A 597 7.58 -36.06 -8.68
N ARG A 598 7.19 -35.86 -9.95
CA ARG A 598 6.20 -34.86 -10.36
C ARG A 598 4.82 -35.11 -9.76
N ARG A 599 4.41 -36.37 -9.67
CA ARG A 599 3.11 -36.76 -9.08
C ARG A 599 3.13 -36.90 -7.57
N TRP A 600 4.32 -36.92 -6.96
CA TRP A 600 4.51 -37.18 -5.53
C TRP A 600 3.84 -38.50 -5.06
N ASP A 601 3.80 -39.51 -5.94
CA ASP A 601 3.02 -40.74 -5.74
C ASP A 601 3.91 -41.89 -5.25
N VAL A 602 3.94 -42.09 -3.93
CA VAL A 602 4.72 -43.15 -3.27
C VAL A 602 4.37 -44.55 -3.78
N ASN A 603 3.13 -44.76 -4.25
CA ASN A 603 2.68 -46.08 -4.69
C ASN A 603 3.28 -46.49 -6.03
N LYS A 604 3.82 -45.54 -6.81
CA LYS A 604 4.45 -45.82 -8.11
C LYS A 604 5.96 -46.03 -8.03
N VAL A 605 6.53 -45.97 -6.83
CA VAL A 605 7.97 -46.17 -6.59
C VAL A 605 8.40 -47.60 -6.86
N GLU A 606 7.51 -48.60 -6.73
CA GLU A 606 7.85 -50.01 -6.96
C GLU A 606 8.38 -50.30 -8.38
N GLY A 607 7.96 -49.50 -9.36
CA GLY A 607 8.38 -49.63 -10.76
C GLY A 607 9.76 -49.07 -11.09
N LEU A 608 10.42 -48.36 -10.16
CA LEU A 608 11.74 -47.76 -10.40
C LEU A 608 12.88 -48.78 -10.18
N PRO A 609 14.11 -48.48 -10.65
CA PRO A 609 15.31 -49.18 -10.19
C PRO A 609 15.55 -48.98 -8.69
N ASP A 610 16.13 -49.96 -8.00
CA ASP A 610 16.25 -49.96 -6.53
C ASP A 610 17.03 -48.73 -5.99
N TYR A 611 18.04 -48.25 -6.72
CA TYR A 611 18.78 -47.04 -6.33
C TYR A 611 17.90 -45.78 -6.39
N MET A 612 17.02 -45.66 -7.40
CA MET A 612 16.05 -44.56 -7.52
C MET A 612 14.93 -44.65 -6.48
N LYS A 613 14.50 -45.86 -6.10
CA LYS A 613 13.55 -46.04 -4.98
C LYS A 613 14.12 -45.49 -3.68
N ILE A 614 15.39 -45.83 -3.42
CA ILE A 614 16.13 -45.39 -2.25
C ILE A 614 16.26 -43.86 -2.25
N CYS A 615 16.55 -43.24 -3.40
CA CYS A 615 16.59 -41.77 -3.55
C CYS A 615 15.21 -41.12 -3.31
N PHE A 616 14.15 -41.62 -3.95
CA PHE A 616 12.80 -41.06 -3.82
C PHE A 616 12.27 -41.14 -2.39
N LEU A 617 12.41 -42.30 -1.73
CA LEU A 617 11.92 -42.48 -0.36
C LEU A 617 12.68 -41.60 0.64
N GLY A 618 14.00 -41.43 0.45
CA GLY A 618 14.78 -40.49 1.26
C GLY A 618 14.34 -39.05 1.07
N PHE A 619 14.05 -38.64 -0.17
CA PHE A 619 13.53 -37.31 -0.50
C PHE A 619 12.14 -37.05 0.08
N HIS A 620 11.21 -37.97 -0.17
CA HIS A 620 9.81 -37.90 0.29
C HIS A 620 9.69 -37.82 1.82
N ASN A 621 10.38 -38.70 2.55
CA ASN A 621 10.28 -38.74 4.01
C ASN A 621 10.90 -37.51 4.67
N THR A 622 12.01 -37.00 4.12
CA THR A 622 12.69 -35.82 4.66
C THR A 622 11.84 -34.55 4.44
N ILE A 623 11.17 -34.41 3.30
CA ILE A 623 10.29 -33.27 3.02
C ILE A 623 9.04 -33.28 3.90
N ASN A 624 8.45 -34.45 4.16
CA ASN A 624 7.31 -34.55 5.06
C ASN A 624 7.69 -34.26 6.53
N GLU A 625 8.87 -34.69 6.99
CA GLU A 625 9.42 -34.33 8.31
C GLU A 625 9.58 -32.80 8.44
N MET A 626 10.11 -32.13 7.40
CA MET A 626 10.28 -30.68 7.36
C MET A 626 8.95 -29.92 7.34
N ALA A 627 7.99 -30.36 6.53
CA ALA A 627 6.66 -29.74 6.44
C ALA A 627 5.91 -29.79 7.78
N TYR A 628 5.98 -30.92 8.49
CA TYR A 628 5.38 -31.09 9.81
C TYR A 628 5.98 -30.14 10.87
N ASN A 629 7.31 -29.97 10.87
CA ASN A 629 8.00 -29.11 11.84
C ASN A 629 7.80 -27.61 11.58
N THR A 630 7.64 -27.20 10.32
CA THR A 630 7.36 -25.80 9.95
C THR A 630 5.93 -25.38 10.32
N LEU A 631 4.96 -26.28 10.15
CA LEU A 631 3.54 -26.04 10.49
C LEU A 631 3.32 -25.73 11.98
N ILE A 632 4.17 -26.28 12.85
CA ILE A 632 4.07 -26.15 14.30
C ILE A 632 4.71 -24.85 14.81
N ASN A 633 5.70 -24.28 14.11
CA ASN A 633 6.63 -23.31 14.72
C ASN A 633 6.54 -21.85 14.21
N GLN A 634 5.95 -21.53 13.06
CA GLN A 634 6.01 -20.16 12.51
C GLN A 634 4.67 -19.58 12.08
N LYS A 635 4.12 -18.64 12.88
CA LYS A 635 2.98 -17.76 12.55
C LYS A 635 3.49 -16.32 12.27
N SER A 636 3.79 -15.93 11.00
CA SER A 636 3.76 -14.53 10.43
C SER A 636 4.91 -14.16 9.45
N LEU A 637 4.65 -13.25 8.48
CA LEU A 637 5.64 -12.45 7.72
C LEU A 637 5.12 -11.03 7.24
N VAL A 638 5.94 -9.98 7.48
CA VAL A 638 6.23 -8.66 6.78
C VAL A 638 5.19 -7.52 6.54
N ILE A 639 5.70 -6.26 6.60
CA ILE A 639 5.09 -4.89 6.59
C ILE A 639 4.58 -4.38 5.19
N PRO A 640 3.61 -3.44 5.10
CA PRO A 640 2.70 -3.22 3.97
C PRO A 640 3.09 -2.10 2.98
N TYR A 641 4.14 -2.29 2.17
CA TYR A 641 4.42 -1.39 1.02
C TYR A 641 3.26 -1.42 -0.01
N ASN A 642 2.65 -2.59 -0.19
CA ASN A 642 1.59 -2.80 -1.16
C ASN A 642 0.37 -1.93 -0.90
N VAL A 643 -0.05 -1.74 0.36
CA VAL A 643 -1.24 -0.95 0.69
C VAL A 643 -1.06 0.52 0.29
N ILE A 644 0.14 1.09 0.50
CA ILE A 644 0.44 2.48 0.08
C ILE A 644 0.35 2.59 -1.43
N HIS A 645 0.96 1.65 -2.16
CA HIS A 645 0.95 1.63 -3.61
C HIS A 645 -0.48 1.57 -4.17
N TRP A 646 -1.29 0.62 -3.71
CA TRP A 646 -2.66 0.45 -4.20
C TRP A 646 -3.57 1.62 -3.80
N SER A 647 -3.38 2.20 -2.62
CA SER A 647 -4.13 3.39 -2.19
C SER A 647 -3.78 4.62 -3.06
N ALA A 648 -2.50 4.80 -3.36
CA ALA A 648 -2.03 5.85 -4.27
C ALA A 648 -2.51 5.63 -5.71
N MET A 649 -2.59 4.37 -6.16
CA MET A 649 -3.15 4.01 -7.47
C MET A 649 -4.63 4.38 -7.56
N ILE A 650 -5.43 4.04 -6.55
CA ILE A 650 -6.86 4.41 -6.49
C ILE A 650 -7.02 5.92 -6.55
N LEU A 651 -6.22 6.65 -5.76
CA LEU A 651 -6.20 8.11 -5.77
C LEU A 651 -5.91 8.67 -7.17
N ARG A 652 -4.81 8.25 -7.79
CA ARG A 652 -4.41 8.70 -9.13
C ARG A 652 -5.48 8.43 -10.19
N LEU A 653 -6.05 7.23 -10.20
CA LEU A 653 -7.07 6.87 -11.19
C LEU A 653 -8.39 7.61 -10.95
N ALA A 654 -8.75 7.90 -9.69
CA ALA A 654 -9.91 8.72 -9.36
C ALA A 654 -9.71 10.19 -9.79
N ASP A 655 -8.54 10.76 -9.50
CA ASP A 655 -8.11 12.10 -9.94
C ASP A 655 -8.22 12.23 -11.46
N ASP A 656 -7.55 11.35 -12.21
CA ASP A 656 -7.60 11.35 -13.68
C ASP A 656 -9.03 11.24 -14.24
N LEU A 657 -9.93 10.50 -13.58
CA LEU A 657 -11.35 10.43 -13.96
C LEU A 657 -12.08 11.77 -13.79
N GLY A 658 -11.76 12.52 -12.74
CA GLY A 658 -12.41 13.79 -12.39
C GLY A 658 -11.79 15.03 -13.05
N THR A 659 -10.49 15.02 -13.35
CA THR A 659 -9.73 16.23 -13.72
C THR A 659 -9.29 16.27 -15.19
N SER A 660 -9.12 15.10 -15.83
CA SER A 660 -8.40 14.98 -17.12
C SER A 660 -8.89 15.90 -18.24
N SER A 661 -10.20 16.14 -18.35
CA SER A 661 -10.76 17.02 -19.39
C SER A 661 -10.32 18.48 -19.19
N ALA A 662 -10.44 18.99 -17.96
CA ALA A 662 -10.07 20.37 -17.62
C ALA A 662 -8.54 20.57 -17.68
N GLU A 663 -7.77 19.57 -17.26
CA GLU A 663 -6.30 19.57 -17.30
C GLU A 663 -5.76 19.56 -18.73
N LEU A 664 -6.37 18.78 -19.62
CA LEU A 664 -5.99 18.76 -21.02
C LEU A 664 -6.30 20.09 -21.71
N GLU A 665 -7.46 20.69 -21.43
CA GLU A 665 -7.85 22.00 -21.98
C GLU A 665 -6.89 23.14 -21.60
N ARG A 666 -6.34 23.09 -20.37
CA ARG A 666 -5.35 24.08 -19.89
C ARG A 666 -3.90 23.77 -20.29
N GLY A 667 -3.67 22.67 -21.01
CA GLY A 667 -2.37 22.33 -21.60
C GLY A 667 -1.45 21.49 -20.72
N ASP A 668 -2.01 20.61 -19.90
CA ASP A 668 -1.27 19.60 -19.13
C ASP A 668 -0.99 18.32 -19.95
N ILE A 669 -0.17 17.42 -19.41
CA ILE A 669 0.18 16.13 -20.02
C ILE A 669 -1.03 15.18 -20.10
N PRO A 670 -1.06 14.27 -21.10
CA PRO A 670 -2.10 13.23 -21.18
C PRO A 670 -2.20 12.40 -19.90
N LYS A 671 -3.42 12.21 -19.38
CA LYS A 671 -3.71 11.38 -18.22
C LYS A 671 -4.02 9.94 -18.64
N SER A 672 -4.28 9.05 -17.68
CA SER A 672 -4.53 7.61 -17.95
C SER A 672 -5.62 7.36 -18.99
N ILE A 673 -6.67 8.19 -19.04
CA ILE A 673 -7.75 8.13 -20.04
C ILE A 673 -7.20 8.38 -21.46
N GLN A 674 -6.50 9.50 -21.66
CA GLN A 674 -5.95 9.85 -22.98
C GLN A 674 -4.87 8.86 -23.43
N CYS A 675 -4.02 8.38 -22.51
CA CYS A 675 -3.02 7.35 -22.79
C CYS A 675 -3.69 6.06 -23.29
N TYR A 676 -4.71 5.57 -22.60
CA TYR A 676 -5.44 4.37 -23.00
C TYR A 676 -6.15 4.54 -24.36
N MET A 677 -6.79 5.68 -24.60
CA MET A 677 -7.42 5.99 -25.89
C MET A 677 -6.40 5.99 -27.02
N HIS A 678 -5.23 6.59 -26.80
CA HIS A 678 -4.15 6.64 -27.78
C HIS A 678 -3.57 5.26 -28.09
N GLU A 679 -3.32 4.44 -27.06
CA GLU A 679 -2.71 3.10 -27.22
C GLU A 679 -3.66 2.08 -27.87
N THR A 680 -4.97 2.18 -27.61
CA THR A 680 -5.93 1.15 -28.02
C THR A 680 -6.86 1.59 -29.15
N GLY A 681 -6.95 2.90 -29.43
CA GLY A 681 -7.98 3.48 -30.29
C GLY A 681 -9.39 3.42 -29.69
N ALA A 682 -9.53 3.16 -28.39
CA ALA A 682 -10.82 3.12 -27.71
C ALA A 682 -11.49 4.50 -27.63
N THR A 683 -12.82 4.50 -27.50
CA THR A 683 -13.57 5.72 -27.20
C THR A 683 -13.35 6.15 -25.74
N GLU A 684 -13.61 7.41 -25.44
CA GLU A 684 -13.45 7.93 -24.07
C GLU A 684 -14.32 7.17 -23.07
N GLU A 685 -15.54 6.78 -23.44
CA GLU A 685 -16.44 6.01 -22.56
C GLU A 685 -15.83 4.65 -22.20
N LYS A 686 -15.21 3.98 -23.18
CA LYS A 686 -14.52 2.70 -22.95
C LYS A 686 -13.27 2.90 -22.10
N ALA A 687 -12.51 3.98 -22.33
CA ALA A 687 -11.35 4.32 -21.53
C ALA A 687 -11.73 4.58 -20.07
N ARG A 688 -12.74 5.40 -19.82
CA ARG A 688 -13.27 5.68 -18.46
C ARG A 688 -13.78 4.41 -17.78
N ALA A 689 -14.47 3.52 -18.50
CA ALA A 689 -14.90 2.23 -17.96
C ALA A 689 -13.71 1.34 -17.59
N TYR A 690 -12.66 1.31 -18.41
CA TYR A 690 -11.43 0.58 -18.12
C TYR A 690 -10.71 1.15 -16.88
N ILE A 691 -10.57 2.47 -16.75
CA ILE A 691 -9.97 3.10 -15.56
C ILE A 691 -10.76 2.75 -14.28
N LYS A 692 -12.10 2.76 -14.33
CA LYS A 692 -12.94 2.29 -13.20
C LYS A 692 -12.69 0.82 -12.85
N SER A 693 -12.43 -0.03 -13.84
CA SER A 693 -12.07 -1.43 -13.60
C SER A 693 -10.71 -1.57 -12.90
N LEU A 694 -9.73 -0.72 -13.21
CA LEU A 694 -8.43 -0.71 -12.52
C LEU A 694 -8.56 -0.28 -11.05
N ILE A 695 -9.45 0.68 -10.74
CA ILE A 695 -9.76 1.05 -9.35
C ILE A 695 -10.33 -0.15 -8.58
N MET A 696 -11.23 -0.92 -9.21
CA MET A 696 -11.80 -2.14 -8.61
C MET A 696 -10.69 -3.16 -8.30
N GLU A 697 -9.79 -3.42 -9.24
CA GLU A 697 -8.69 -4.37 -9.04
C GLU A 697 -7.72 -3.90 -7.94
N ALA A 698 -7.40 -2.61 -7.87
CA ALA A 698 -6.60 -2.05 -6.79
C ALA A 698 -7.27 -2.23 -5.41
N TRP A 699 -8.59 -2.09 -5.31
CA TRP A 699 -9.33 -2.39 -4.08
C TRP A 699 -9.25 -3.86 -3.68
N LYS A 700 -9.35 -4.80 -4.63
CA LYS A 700 -9.17 -6.24 -4.36
C LYS A 700 -7.78 -6.53 -3.78
N LYS A 701 -6.74 -5.84 -4.26
CA LYS A 701 -5.38 -5.93 -3.71
C LYS A 701 -5.32 -5.43 -2.27
N ILE A 702 -5.94 -4.30 -1.94
CA ILE A 702 -6.02 -3.78 -0.56
C ILE A 702 -6.78 -4.76 0.34
N ASN A 703 -7.91 -5.31 -0.13
CA ASN A 703 -8.69 -6.30 0.61
C ASN A 703 -7.87 -7.55 0.93
N LYS A 704 -7.04 -8.00 -0.02
CA LYS A 704 -6.12 -9.13 0.19
C LYS A 704 -5.12 -8.82 1.31
N GLU A 705 -4.48 -7.65 1.29
CA GLU A 705 -3.57 -7.22 2.35
C GLU A 705 -4.26 -7.18 3.73
N ARG A 706 -5.50 -6.68 3.79
CA ARG A 706 -6.31 -6.60 5.02
C ARG A 706 -6.50 -7.94 5.71
N MET A 707 -6.54 -9.03 4.95
CA MET A 707 -6.72 -10.39 5.49
C MET A 707 -5.44 -10.94 6.15
N PHE A 708 -4.27 -10.42 5.79
CA PHE A 708 -2.98 -10.90 6.31
C PHE A 708 -2.43 -10.04 7.44
N VAL A 709 -2.89 -8.79 7.58
CA VAL A 709 -2.44 -7.89 8.65
C VAL A 709 -3.12 -8.22 9.98
N LYS A 710 -2.33 -8.75 10.93
CA LYS A 710 -2.78 -9.12 12.28
C LYS A 710 -2.35 -8.16 13.40
N SER A 711 -1.42 -7.24 13.12
CA SER A 711 -0.94 -6.29 14.12
C SER A 711 -1.92 -5.10 14.22
N PRO A 712 -2.41 -4.72 15.42
CA PRO A 712 -3.29 -3.56 15.59
C PRO A 712 -2.71 -2.27 15.01
N SER A 713 -1.40 -2.02 15.22
CA SER A 713 -0.72 -0.84 14.67
C SER A 713 -0.67 -0.81 13.15
N LEU A 714 -0.60 -1.98 12.49
CA LEU A 714 -0.61 -2.08 11.03
C LEU A 714 -2.03 -2.02 10.48
N GLN A 715 -3.04 -2.45 11.24
CA GLN A 715 -4.45 -2.30 10.87
C GLN A 715 -4.84 -0.82 10.84
N ILE A 716 -4.45 -0.04 11.86
CA ILE A 716 -4.63 1.42 11.87
C ILE A 716 -3.95 2.03 10.63
N PHE A 717 -2.70 1.65 10.35
CA PHE A 717 -2.01 2.15 9.16
C PHE A 717 -2.71 1.77 7.84
N LEU A 718 -3.18 0.53 7.73
CA LEU A 718 -3.91 0.03 6.56
C LEU A 718 -5.20 0.80 6.35
N GLU A 719 -5.96 1.09 7.40
CA GLU A 719 -7.18 1.89 7.28
C GLU A 719 -6.88 3.35 6.95
N CYS A 720 -5.88 3.97 7.57
CA CYS A 720 -5.44 5.32 7.21
C CYS A 720 -5.05 5.40 5.72
N ALA A 721 -4.28 4.43 5.22
CA ALA A 721 -3.88 4.37 3.81
C ALA A 721 -5.10 4.14 2.90
N SER A 722 -5.97 3.19 3.25
CA SER A 722 -7.22 2.92 2.50
C SER A 722 -8.11 4.17 2.45
N ASN A 723 -8.19 4.94 3.53
CA ASN A 723 -8.96 6.18 3.58
C ASN A 723 -8.43 7.25 2.62
N ILE A 724 -7.14 7.25 2.25
CA ILE A 724 -6.62 8.14 1.19
C ILE A 724 -7.23 7.77 -0.16
N GLY A 725 -7.36 6.47 -0.46
CA GLY A 725 -8.06 6.01 -1.67
C GLY A 725 -9.54 6.42 -1.66
N ARG A 726 -10.22 6.24 -0.51
CA ARG A 726 -11.63 6.67 -0.32
C ARG A 726 -11.80 8.17 -0.50
N MET A 727 -10.88 8.98 0.04
CA MET A 727 -10.88 10.43 -0.13
C MET A 727 -10.68 10.83 -1.59
N GLY A 728 -9.81 10.14 -2.33
CA GLY A 728 -9.67 10.32 -3.77
C GLY A 728 -10.99 10.08 -4.51
N GLN A 729 -11.64 8.95 -4.25
CA GLN A 729 -12.94 8.67 -4.87
C GLN A 729 -14.01 9.69 -4.50
N PHE A 730 -14.17 10.02 -3.21
CA PHE A 730 -15.12 11.03 -2.75
C PHE A 730 -14.89 12.40 -3.42
N THR A 731 -13.62 12.80 -3.57
CA THR A 731 -13.26 14.10 -4.12
C THR A 731 -13.51 14.16 -5.62
N TYR A 732 -13.14 13.12 -6.36
CA TYR A 732 -13.15 13.17 -7.82
C TYR A 732 -14.35 12.51 -8.48
N GLU A 733 -15.28 11.95 -7.70
CA GLU A 733 -16.50 11.29 -8.20
C GLU A 733 -17.36 12.20 -9.09
N ARG A 734 -17.42 13.49 -8.77
CA ARG A 734 -18.29 14.48 -9.46
C ARG A 734 -17.49 15.54 -10.24
N GLY A 735 -16.18 15.34 -10.41
CA GLY A 735 -15.27 16.30 -11.05
C GLY A 735 -14.22 16.85 -10.08
N ASP A 736 -13.51 17.90 -10.47
CA ASP A 736 -12.44 18.52 -9.68
C ASP A 736 -12.97 19.43 -8.56
N ILE A 737 -13.54 18.83 -7.50
CA ILE A 737 -14.03 19.61 -6.35
C ILE A 737 -12.90 20.05 -5.39
N PHE A 738 -11.65 19.64 -5.65
CA PHE A 738 -10.49 20.06 -4.87
C PHE A 738 -9.86 21.34 -5.44
N GLY A 739 -9.57 21.36 -6.74
CA GLY A 739 -9.08 22.55 -7.46
C GLY A 739 -10.16 23.61 -7.64
N ALA A 740 -11.40 23.19 -7.94
CA ALA A 740 -12.55 24.05 -8.20
C ALA A 740 -13.81 23.58 -7.44
N PRO A 741 -13.86 23.77 -6.11
CA PRO A 741 -14.97 23.29 -5.28
C PRO A 741 -16.33 23.85 -5.71
N ASP A 742 -17.28 22.95 -5.96
CA ASP A 742 -18.67 23.28 -6.24
C ASP A 742 -19.46 23.59 -4.96
N ASP A 743 -20.71 24.03 -5.10
CA ASP A 743 -21.53 24.43 -3.94
C ASP A 743 -21.91 23.23 -3.06
N LEU A 744 -21.99 22.03 -3.63
CA LEU A 744 -22.25 20.81 -2.88
C LEU A 744 -21.06 20.45 -1.97
N TYR A 745 -19.84 20.50 -2.49
CA TYR A 745 -18.64 20.28 -1.70
C TYR A 745 -18.52 21.30 -0.57
N LYS A 746 -18.78 22.58 -0.85
CA LYS A 746 -18.82 23.62 0.19
C LYS A 746 -19.84 23.30 1.27
N SER A 747 -21.02 22.80 0.89
CA SER A 747 -22.04 22.35 1.85
C SER A 747 -21.55 21.15 2.69
N HIS A 748 -20.83 20.20 2.10
CA HIS A 748 -20.24 19.07 2.83
C HIS A 748 -19.13 19.53 3.79
N ALA A 749 -18.25 20.43 3.34
CA ALA A 749 -17.20 21.02 4.16
C ALA A 749 -17.79 21.78 5.36
N SER A 750 -18.83 22.58 5.12
CA SER A 750 -19.55 23.30 6.19
C SER A 750 -20.22 22.34 7.16
N SER A 751 -20.96 21.33 6.67
CA SER A 751 -21.60 20.36 7.57
C SER A 751 -20.60 19.49 8.34
N LEU A 752 -19.42 19.21 7.77
CA LEU A 752 -18.41 18.42 8.46
C LEU A 752 -17.71 19.24 9.54
N LEU A 753 -17.31 20.47 9.22
CA LEU A 753 -16.37 21.24 10.03
C LEU A 753 -17.02 22.35 10.86
N PHE A 754 -18.15 22.92 10.45
CA PHE A 754 -18.65 24.19 10.98
C PHE A 754 -20.10 24.12 11.50
N ASP A 755 -20.97 23.34 10.87
CA ASP A 755 -22.37 23.24 11.25
C ASP A 755 -22.59 22.04 12.19
N PRO A 756 -22.89 22.26 13.48
CA PRO A 756 -23.17 21.17 14.39
C PRO A 756 -24.52 20.52 14.10
N LYS A 757 -24.62 19.23 14.43
CA LYS A 757 -25.88 18.48 14.42
C LYS A 757 -26.78 18.93 15.57
N SER A 758 -28.07 19.04 15.27
CA SER A 758 -29.12 19.60 16.14
C SER A 758 -29.54 18.66 17.24
#